data_AF-A0AAU9H5M0-F1
#
_entry.id   AF-A0AAU9H5M0-F1
#
_cell.length_a   1.000
_cell.length_b   1.000
_cell.length_c   1.000
_cell.angle_alpha   90.00
_cell.angle_beta   90.00
_cell.angle_gamma   90.00
#
_symmetry.space_group_name_H-M   'P 1'
#
loop_
_entity.id
_entity.type
_entity.pdbx_description
1 polymer ?
#
loop_
_entity_poly.entity_id
_entity_poly.type
_entity_poly.pdbx_seq_one_letter_code
_entity_poly.pdbx_strand_id
1 'polypeptide(L)'
;MAKQTFEMTFEGRPLVVEVGQVAKQANGAVVVRYGDTTVLSVAVMSKKMATANFFPLQVNYEEKMYAAGKFPGGFSKREGRPSTDATLTARLIDRPIRPMFAEGFRNEVQVINTVLSYDENASAPMAAMFGSSLALSISDIPFNGPIAGVQVAYAAEDFIINPSASDKEVSHLDLIVAGTKEAINMVEAGAQELSEDIMLQALLKGHEAIQELVDFQNYIVAAVGKEKAEVELFQVDADLKAEIEAVYYDQLAKAVQVEEKLVREAATKAVKEEVLASYQERFAEDEDKETILRDVVEILEQMEHAEVRRLITEDKIRPDGRRVDEIRPLDAEIDFLPNVHGSGLFTRGQTQALSVLTLAPMSDTQLVDGLDPEYKKRFLHHYNFPQYSVGETGRYGAPGRREIGHGALGERALAQVLPSVEEFPYAIRLVAEVLESNGSSSQASICAGTLALMAGGVPIKAPVAGIAMGLISDGTNYTVLTDIQGLEDHFGDMDFKVAGTRLGITALQMDIKISGITPAILEEALAQAKVARFEILDVIESAIAEPRSELAPTAPKIDSIQIPVDKIKVVIGKGGETIDKIIAETGVTIDIDEEGLVQIFSSDQDAIDRAKTIISDLVREAKVGEVYTVPVVRIEKFGAFVHLFNKTDALVHISELAWKHTEHVEDVVKVGDMVTVKIIKIDEKGRVDASIKTLLPKPEKNEDGENGEEHRHCCCSHHKPDHHSESMEAPKKSDESETKE
;
A
#
# COMPACT_ATOMS: atom_id res chain seq x y z
N MET A 1 32.39 4.05 -30.88
CA MET A 1 31.63 3.56 -32.04
C MET A 1 30.82 4.70 -32.65
N ALA A 2 30.28 4.51 -33.85
CA ALA A 2 29.18 5.34 -34.36
C ALA A 2 27.87 5.00 -33.63
N LYS A 3 26.81 5.80 -33.80
CA LYS A 3 25.47 5.45 -33.30
C LYS A 3 24.97 4.20 -34.02
N GLN A 4 24.47 3.24 -33.26
CA GLN A 4 23.68 2.11 -33.77
C GLN A 4 22.32 2.13 -33.08
N THR A 5 21.28 1.75 -33.81
CA THR A 5 19.90 1.71 -33.34
C THR A 5 19.31 0.35 -33.65
N PHE A 6 18.68 -0.26 -32.67
CA PHE A 6 17.98 -1.54 -32.76
C PHE A 6 16.53 -1.31 -32.31
N GLU A 7 15.58 -2.02 -32.90
CA GLU A 7 14.15 -1.79 -32.66
C GLU A 7 13.39 -3.11 -32.74
N MET A 8 12.40 -3.26 -31.86
CA MET A 8 11.34 -4.26 -31.94
C MET A 8 10.00 -3.63 -31.53
N THR A 9 8.89 -4.31 -31.81
CA THR A 9 7.60 -4.00 -31.18
C THR A 9 7.37 -5.00 -30.05
N PHE A 10 7.14 -4.51 -28.83
CA PHE A 10 6.88 -5.32 -27.64
C PHE A 10 5.62 -4.81 -26.96
N GLU A 11 4.67 -5.71 -26.67
CA GLU A 11 3.34 -5.36 -26.12
C GLU A 11 2.69 -4.15 -26.80
N GLY A 12 2.63 -4.20 -28.14
CA GLY A 12 2.04 -3.17 -29.00
C GLY A 12 2.82 -1.85 -29.10
N ARG A 13 3.95 -1.69 -28.38
CA ARG A 13 4.71 -0.44 -28.30
C ARG A 13 6.11 -0.59 -28.94
N PRO A 14 6.70 0.47 -29.51
CA PRO A 14 8.07 0.43 -29.99
C PRO A 14 9.05 0.35 -28.81
N LEU A 15 9.99 -0.60 -28.87
CA LEU A 15 11.14 -0.71 -27.99
C LEU A 15 12.41 -0.46 -28.82
N VAL A 16 12.98 0.74 -28.66
CA VAL A 16 14.15 1.21 -29.41
C VAL A 16 15.37 1.32 -28.50
N VAL A 17 16.49 0.74 -28.91
CA VAL A 17 17.77 0.79 -28.20
C VAL A 17 18.79 1.54 -29.04
N GLU A 18 19.38 2.59 -28.48
CA GLU A 18 20.47 3.35 -29.09
C GLU A 18 21.80 3.12 -28.35
N VAL A 19 22.83 2.71 -29.09
CA VAL A 19 24.16 2.39 -28.56
C VAL A 19 25.22 3.28 -29.21
N GLY A 20 26.24 3.65 -28.43
CA GLY A 20 27.45 4.27 -28.95
C GLY A 20 27.37 5.77 -29.29
N GLN A 21 26.24 6.46 -29.05
CA GLN A 21 26.13 7.91 -29.22
C GLN A 21 26.61 8.69 -27.97
N VAL A 22 26.10 8.34 -26.79
CA VAL A 22 26.29 9.03 -25.49
C VAL A 22 27.12 8.21 -24.51
N ALA A 23 27.49 8.79 -23.36
CA ALA A 23 28.18 8.14 -22.23
C ALA A 23 29.42 7.27 -22.59
N LYS A 24 30.11 7.61 -23.68
CA LYS A 24 31.22 6.85 -24.31
C LYS A 24 32.45 6.52 -23.45
N GLN A 25 32.54 7.07 -22.24
CA GLN A 25 33.64 6.80 -21.29
C GLN A 25 33.33 5.62 -20.35
N ALA A 26 32.09 5.17 -20.29
CA ALA A 26 31.67 4.04 -19.46
C ALA A 26 32.08 2.68 -20.07
N ASN A 27 32.06 1.63 -19.24
CA ASN A 27 32.22 0.25 -19.69
C ASN A 27 31.06 -0.17 -20.60
N GLY A 28 29.82 0.19 -20.25
CA GLY A 28 28.65 0.03 -21.12
C GLY A 28 27.67 1.18 -20.95
N ALA A 29 26.96 1.52 -22.02
CA ALA A 29 25.89 2.52 -21.98
C ALA A 29 24.89 2.33 -23.12
N VAL A 30 23.60 2.40 -22.79
CA VAL A 30 22.48 2.33 -23.74
C VAL A 30 21.44 3.40 -23.43
N VAL A 31 20.78 3.91 -24.47
CA VAL A 31 19.54 4.67 -24.32
C VAL A 31 18.40 3.76 -24.77
N VAL A 32 17.49 3.45 -23.85
CA VAL A 32 16.29 2.66 -24.12
C VAL A 32 15.12 3.61 -24.25
N ARG A 33 14.30 3.43 -25.29
CA ARG A 33 13.00 4.07 -25.47
C ARG A 33 11.94 2.98 -25.53
N TYR A 34 10.97 3.02 -24.65
CA TYR A 34 9.79 2.15 -24.68
C TYR A 34 8.58 3.06 -24.73
N GLY A 35 7.83 3.05 -25.83
CA GLY A 35 6.93 4.18 -26.13
C GLY A 35 7.71 5.50 -26.12
N ASP A 36 7.16 6.53 -25.46
CA ASP A 36 7.86 7.82 -25.27
C ASP A 36 8.70 7.88 -23.97
N THR A 37 8.60 6.88 -23.09
CA THR A 37 9.49 6.73 -21.93
C THR A 37 10.92 6.47 -22.41
N THR A 38 11.88 7.28 -21.92
CA THR A 38 13.30 7.19 -22.31
C THR A 38 14.19 7.11 -21.08
N VAL A 39 15.02 6.06 -21.01
CA VAL A 39 15.99 5.85 -19.93
C VAL A 39 17.41 5.75 -20.49
N LEU A 40 18.36 6.45 -19.87
CA LEU A 40 19.79 6.24 -20.08
C LEU A 40 20.31 5.31 -18.98
N SER A 41 20.81 4.14 -19.37
CA SER A 41 21.42 3.14 -18.47
C SER A 41 22.91 3.05 -18.74
N VAL A 42 23.73 3.18 -17.69
CA VAL A 42 25.19 3.24 -17.77
C VAL A 42 25.82 2.31 -16.73
N ALA A 43 26.75 1.47 -17.15
CA ALA A 43 27.50 0.54 -16.30
C ALA A 43 29.00 0.88 -16.29
N VAL A 44 29.60 0.90 -15.10
CA VAL A 44 31.03 1.17 -14.87
C VAL A 44 31.59 0.20 -13.84
N MET A 45 32.83 -0.27 -14.04
CA MET A 45 33.54 -1.16 -13.12
C MET A 45 34.91 -0.59 -12.71
N SER A 46 35.33 -0.81 -11.46
CA SER A 46 36.67 -0.47 -10.99
C SER A 46 37.75 -1.31 -11.69
N LYS A 47 38.94 -0.73 -11.89
CA LYS A 47 40.11 -1.44 -12.44
C LYS A 47 40.82 -2.38 -11.47
N LYS A 48 40.44 -2.33 -10.19
CA LYS A 48 41.02 -3.14 -9.11
C LYS A 48 39.90 -3.77 -8.31
N MET A 49 40.12 -4.99 -7.86
CA MET A 49 39.32 -5.64 -6.84
C MET A 49 39.27 -4.78 -5.56
N ALA A 50 38.10 -4.69 -4.92
CA ALA A 50 37.94 -4.00 -3.65
C ALA A 50 38.54 -4.83 -2.50
N THR A 51 39.02 -4.16 -1.47
CA THR A 51 39.50 -4.79 -0.22
C THR A 51 38.35 -5.13 0.75
N ALA A 52 37.10 -4.97 0.33
CA ALA A 52 35.93 -5.27 1.14
C ALA A 52 35.57 -6.76 1.05
N ASN A 53 35.05 -7.32 2.14
CA ASN A 53 34.62 -8.73 2.21
C ASN A 53 33.24 -8.97 1.53
N PHE A 54 32.83 -8.12 0.58
CA PHE A 54 31.56 -8.23 -0.12
C PHE A 54 31.66 -7.65 -1.53
N PHE A 55 30.78 -8.09 -2.44
CA PHE A 55 30.68 -7.56 -3.80
C PHE A 55 30.06 -6.14 -3.81
N PRO A 56 30.81 -5.07 -4.13
CA PRO A 56 30.33 -3.70 -4.10
C PRO A 56 29.60 -3.32 -5.40
N LEU A 57 28.47 -3.98 -5.65
CA LEU A 57 27.48 -3.54 -6.65
C LEU A 57 26.57 -2.47 -6.06
N GLN A 58 26.49 -1.32 -6.75
CA GLN A 58 25.56 -0.25 -6.48
C GLN A 58 24.69 0.05 -7.71
N VAL A 59 23.39 -0.21 -7.60
CA VAL A 59 22.39 0.31 -8.54
C VAL A 59 21.81 1.64 -8.04
N ASN A 60 21.71 2.60 -8.95
CA ASN A 60 20.98 3.85 -8.80
C ASN A 60 19.91 3.96 -9.88
N TYR A 61 18.72 4.42 -9.51
CA TYR A 61 17.66 4.85 -10.41
C TYR A 61 17.34 6.31 -10.06
N GLU A 62 17.39 7.19 -11.05
CA GLU A 62 17.24 8.62 -10.90
C GLU A 62 16.10 9.14 -11.77
N GLU A 63 14.98 9.43 -11.10
CA GLU A 63 13.89 10.22 -11.65
C GLU A 63 14.32 11.69 -11.78
N LYS A 64 13.93 12.33 -12.87
CA LYS A 64 14.15 13.76 -13.12
C LYS A 64 12.81 14.39 -13.42
N MET A 65 12.44 15.46 -12.73
CA MET A 65 11.10 16.05 -12.89
C MET A 65 10.89 16.62 -14.29
N TYR A 66 11.97 17.02 -14.97
CA TYR A 66 11.92 17.41 -16.38
C TYR A 66 11.48 16.28 -17.33
N ALA A 67 11.61 15.00 -16.95
CA ALA A 67 11.16 13.88 -17.77
C ALA A 67 9.63 13.86 -17.93
N ALA A 68 8.91 14.35 -16.92
CA ALA A 68 7.46 14.60 -16.95
C ALA A 68 7.11 16.08 -17.20
N GLY A 69 8.08 16.91 -17.62
CA GLY A 69 7.89 18.35 -17.85
C GLY A 69 7.64 19.20 -16.59
N LYS A 70 7.85 18.66 -15.39
CA LYS A 70 7.54 19.28 -14.10
C LYS A 70 8.72 20.09 -13.52
N PHE A 71 8.39 21.10 -12.71
CA PHE A 71 9.33 21.71 -11.76
C PHE A 71 9.25 20.95 -10.42
N PRO A 72 10.38 20.57 -9.78
CA PRO A 72 10.33 19.91 -8.48
C PRO A 72 9.54 20.69 -7.42
N GLY A 73 8.66 20.02 -6.65
CA GLY A 73 7.83 20.67 -5.63
C GLY A 73 8.63 21.32 -4.51
N GLY A 74 9.69 20.65 -4.04
CA GLY A 74 10.50 21.06 -2.88
C GLY A 74 11.15 22.46 -2.98
N PHE A 75 11.41 23.09 -1.82
CA PHE A 75 11.89 24.48 -1.71
C PHE A 75 13.13 24.81 -2.56
N SER A 76 14.06 23.86 -2.70
CA SER A 76 15.31 24.06 -3.46
C SER A 76 15.13 24.03 -5.00
N LYS A 77 13.92 23.69 -5.50
CA LYS A 77 13.60 23.54 -6.93
C LYS A 77 14.62 22.69 -7.72
N ARG A 78 15.09 21.62 -7.07
CA ARG A 78 16.04 20.63 -7.56
C ARG A 78 15.75 19.29 -6.89
N GLU A 79 15.91 18.19 -7.63
CA GLU A 79 15.85 16.83 -7.12
C GLU A 79 16.93 16.63 -6.03
N GLY A 80 16.51 16.10 -4.87
CA GLY A 80 17.33 15.98 -3.67
C GLY A 80 17.67 14.54 -3.33
N ARG A 81 17.18 14.06 -2.17
CA ARG A 81 17.21 12.64 -1.83
C ARG A 81 16.37 11.83 -2.85
N PRO A 82 16.73 10.57 -3.15
CA PRO A 82 15.87 9.67 -3.92
C PRO A 82 14.46 9.58 -3.31
N SER A 83 13.45 9.41 -4.16
CA SER A 83 12.09 9.09 -3.76
C SER A 83 12.03 7.66 -3.18
N THR A 84 10.91 7.33 -2.53
CA THR A 84 10.63 5.95 -2.12
C THR A 84 10.60 5.04 -3.34
N ASP A 85 9.88 5.44 -4.40
CA ASP A 85 9.81 4.67 -5.65
C ASP A 85 11.21 4.47 -6.26
N ALA A 86 11.99 5.54 -6.45
CA ALA A 86 13.33 5.41 -7.03
C ALA A 86 14.25 4.49 -6.21
N THR A 87 14.06 4.43 -4.89
CA THR A 87 14.77 3.50 -4.01
C THR A 87 14.31 2.06 -4.18
N LEU A 88 13.00 1.84 -4.32
CA LEU A 88 12.39 0.53 -4.60
C LEU A 88 12.79 0.04 -6.00
N THR A 89 12.64 0.87 -7.03
CA THR A 89 13.04 0.58 -8.41
C THR A 89 14.55 0.30 -8.54
N ALA A 90 15.41 1.04 -7.82
CA ALA A 90 16.84 0.70 -7.75
C ALA A 90 17.09 -0.68 -7.11
N ARG A 91 16.34 -1.05 -6.05
CA ARG A 91 16.43 -2.40 -5.44
C ARG A 91 15.85 -3.47 -6.37
N LEU A 92 14.75 -3.21 -7.05
CA LEU A 92 14.09 -4.08 -8.03
C LEU A 92 15.04 -4.47 -9.17
N ILE A 93 15.89 -3.54 -9.62
CA ILE A 93 16.92 -3.78 -10.64
C ILE A 93 18.15 -4.51 -10.06
N ASP A 94 18.57 -4.20 -8.83
CA ASP A 94 19.72 -4.82 -8.16
C ASP A 94 19.51 -6.33 -7.93
N ARG A 95 18.30 -6.71 -7.47
CA ARG A 95 17.93 -8.10 -7.12
C ARG A 95 18.22 -9.13 -8.23
N PRO A 96 17.73 -9.00 -9.48
CA PRO A 96 17.98 -9.98 -10.54
C PRO A 96 19.38 -9.91 -11.16
N ILE A 97 20.07 -8.76 -11.14
CA ILE A 97 21.42 -8.65 -11.75
C ILE A 97 22.54 -9.13 -10.81
N ARG A 98 22.35 -9.04 -9.48
CA ARG A 98 23.38 -9.38 -8.50
C ARG A 98 23.85 -10.84 -8.56
N PRO A 99 22.98 -11.86 -8.71
CA PRO A 99 23.41 -13.26 -8.84
C PRO A 99 24.09 -13.59 -10.18
N MET A 100 24.05 -12.69 -11.16
CA MET A 100 24.64 -12.91 -12.48
C MET A 100 26.15 -12.56 -12.52
N PHE A 101 26.74 -12.11 -11.41
CA PHE A 101 28.18 -11.94 -11.27
C PHE A 101 28.80 -13.22 -10.72
N ALA A 102 30.01 -13.56 -11.18
CA ALA A 102 30.69 -14.77 -10.73
C ALA A 102 30.98 -14.75 -9.22
N GLU A 103 31.03 -15.92 -8.60
CA GLU A 103 31.50 -16.07 -7.21
C GLU A 103 32.93 -15.52 -7.08
N GLY A 104 33.24 -14.88 -5.95
CA GLY A 104 34.51 -14.19 -5.74
C GLY A 104 34.66 -12.85 -6.49
N PHE A 105 33.70 -12.41 -7.30
CA PHE A 105 33.79 -11.11 -7.97
C PHE A 105 33.67 -9.96 -6.97
N ARG A 106 34.77 -9.21 -6.76
CA ARG A 106 34.85 -8.13 -5.76
C ARG A 106 35.26 -6.76 -6.35
N ASN A 107 35.24 -6.56 -7.67
CA ASN A 107 35.39 -5.21 -8.26
C ASN A 107 34.13 -4.37 -7.96
N GLU A 108 34.31 -3.06 -7.70
CA GLU A 108 33.20 -2.13 -7.54
C GLU A 108 32.47 -1.98 -8.88
N VAL A 109 31.14 -2.13 -8.88
CA VAL A 109 30.30 -1.95 -10.08
C VAL A 109 29.21 -0.94 -9.78
N GLN A 110 29.08 0.07 -10.63
CA GLN A 110 28.01 1.05 -10.56
C GLN A 110 27.14 0.95 -11.80
N VAL A 111 25.82 0.82 -11.59
CA VAL A 111 24.80 0.89 -12.63
C VAL A 111 23.90 2.09 -12.35
N ILE A 112 23.92 3.08 -13.24
CA ILE A 112 23.16 4.32 -13.10
C ILE A 112 22.09 4.35 -14.20
N ASN A 113 20.83 4.43 -13.77
CA ASN A 113 19.68 4.64 -14.64
C ASN A 113 19.15 6.05 -14.44
N THR A 114 18.99 6.81 -15.52
CA THR A 114 18.40 8.16 -15.48
C THR A 114 17.20 8.22 -16.40
N VAL A 115 16.03 8.53 -15.84
CA VAL A 115 14.82 8.77 -16.63
C VAL A 115 14.93 10.15 -17.28
N LEU A 116 14.85 10.19 -18.61
CA LEU A 116 15.02 11.40 -19.44
C LEU A 116 13.70 11.90 -20.05
N SER A 117 12.75 11.00 -20.23
CA SER A 117 11.38 11.25 -20.72
C SER A 117 10.45 10.23 -20.08
N TYR A 118 9.22 10.61 -19.75
CA TYR A 118 8.24 9.75 -19.07
C TYR A 118 6.91 9.71 -19.84
N ASP A 119 6.41 8.50 -20.03
CA ASP A 119 5.09 8.15 -20.55
C ASP A 119 4.45 7.18 -19.54
N GLU A 120 3.32 7.59 -18.96
CA GLU A 120 2.56 6.84 -17.95
C GLU A 120 2.13 5.45 -18.43
N ASN A 121 2.00 5.26 -19.75
CA ASN A 121 1.60 4.02 -20.38
C ASN A 121 2.77 3.11 -20.74
N ALA A 122 4.02 3.52 -20.44
CA ALA A 122 5.24 2.80 -20.79
C ALA A 122 6.24 2.80 -19.62
N SER A 123 6.27 1.68 -18.89
CA SER A 123 7.02 1.52 -17.62
C SER A 123 8.51 1.90 -17.69
N ALA A 124 8.88 2.99 -16.99
CA ALA A 124 10.27 3.40 -16.81
C ALA A 124 11.11 2.42 -15.96
N PRO A 125 10.58 1.79 -14.89
CA PRO A 125 11.25 0.67 -14.21
C PRO A 125 11.62 -0.49 -15.15
N MET A 126 10.72 -0.88 -16.06
CA MET A 126 10.99 -1.93 -17.05
C MET A 126 12.12 -1.53 -18.01
N ALA A 127 12.02 -0.34 -18.62
CA ALA A 127 13.04 0.19 -19.52
C ALA A 127 14.42 0.35 -18.85
N ALA A 128 14.44 0.72 -17.56
CA ALA A 128 15.66 0.80 -16.75
C ALA A 128 16.25 -0.56 -16.40
N MET A 129 15.43 -1.59 -16.12
CA MET A 129 15.90 -2.95 -15.87
C MET A 129 16.51 -3.56 -17.14
N PHE A 130 15.79 -3.49 -18.26
CA PHE A 130 16.27 -3.90 -19.58
C PHE A 130 17.56 -3.16 -19.95
N GLY A 131 17.59 -1.83 -19.77
CA GLY A 131 18.76 -1.02 -20.05
C GLY A 131 19.95 -1.33 -19.15
N SER A 132 19.73 -1.64 -17.87
CA SER A 132 20.77 -2.06 -16.93
C SER A 132 21.43 -3.38 -17.34
N SER A 133 20.60 -4.39 -17.61
CA SER A 133 21.06 -5.68 -18.12
C SER A 133 21.84 -5.52 -19.42
N LEU A 134 21.27 -4.80 -20.40
CA LEU A 134 21.92 -4.65 -21.69
C LEU A 134 23.21 -3.82 -21.61
N ALA A 135 23.27 -2.77 -20.78
CA ALA A 135 24.49 -1.99 -20.55
C ALA A 135 25.61 -2.86 -19.97
N LEU A 136 25.32 -3.75 -19.02
CA LEU A 136 26.28 -4.74 -18.51
C LEU A 136 26.67 -5.75 -19.60
N SER A 137 25.68 -6.31 -20.31
CA SER A 137 25.90 -7.34 -21.32
C SER A 137 26.75 -6.87 -22.51
N ILE A 138 26.57 -5.65 -23.02
CA ILE A 138 27.42 -5.08 -24.10
C ILE A 138 28.79 -4.59 -23.59
N SER A 139 28.96 -4.43 -22.28
CA SER A 139 30.21 -3.94 -21.71
C SER A 139 31.31 -5.01 -21.67
N ASP A 140 32.51 -4.57 -21.35
CA ASP A 140 33.66 -5.40 -20.99
C ASP A 140 33.56 -6.00 -19.57
N ILE A 141 32.51 -5.72 -18.80
CA ILE A 141 32.31 -6.26 -17.45
C ILE A 141 31.86 -7.74 -17.55
N PRO A 142 32.52 -8.69 -16.86
CA PRO A 142 32.04 -10.06 -16.70
C PRO A 142 30.67 -10.10 -16.03
N PHE A 143 29.69 -10.66 -16.73
CA PHE A 143 28.29 -10.67 -16.35
C PHE A 143 27.58 -11.81 -17.09
N ASN A 144 26.95 -12.72 -16.35
CA ASN A 144 26.31 -13.94 -16.85
C ASN A 144 24.82 -13.75 -17.15
N GLY A 145 24.43 -12.54 -17.57
CA GLY A 145 23.10 -12.27 -18.12
C GLY A 145 23.02 -12.52 -19.64
N PRO A 146 22.08 -11.87 -20.36
CA PRO A 146 21.19 -10.82 -19.90
C PRO A 146 20.01 -11.33 -19.05
N ILE A 147 19.43 -10.42 -18.26
CA ILE A 147 18.11 -10.59 -17.63
C ILE A 147 17.11 -9.62 -18.25
N ALA A 148 15.82 -9.91 -18.12
CA ALA A 148 14.76 -8.94 -18.37
C ALA A 148 13.71 -9.05 -17.27
N GLY A 149 12.79 -8.08 -17.22
CA GLY A 149 11.62 -8.14 -16.36
C GLY A 149 10.46 -7.39 -16.98
N VAL A 150 9.25 -7.74 -16.55
CA VAL A 150 7.99 -7.19 -17.06
C VAL A 150 7.03 -6.91 -15.91
N GLN A 151 6.08 -6.01 -16.13
CA GLN A 151 4.91 -5.88 -15.28
C GLN A 151 3.79 -6.77 -15.81
N VAL A 152 2.99 -7.37 -14.92
CA VAL A 152 1.86 -8.24 -15.26
C VAL A 152 0.65 -7.77 -14.45
N ALA A 153 -0.43 -7.44 -15.15
CA ALA A 153 -1.74 -7.18 -14.57
C ALA A 153 -2.69 -8.37 -14.80
N TYR A 154 -3.77 -8.41 -14.02
CA TYR A 154 -4.85 -9.38 -14.16
C TYR A 154 -6.18 -8.65 -14.07
N ALA A 155 -6.89 -8.57 -15.19
CA ALA A 155 -8.16 -7.84 -15.32
C ALA A 155 -9.07 -8.58 -16.31
N ALA A 156 -10.37 -8.58 -16.07
CA ALA A 156 -11.36 -9.25 -16.92
C ALA A 156 -11.04 -10.73 -17.25
N GLU A 157 -10.47 -11.45 -16.28
CA GLU A 157 -10.02 -12.85 -16.40
C GLU A 157 -8.85 -13.12 -17.37
N ASP A 158 -8.09 -12.08 -17.77
CA ASP A 158 -6.93 -12.20 -18.65
C ASP A 158 -5.66 -11.54 -18.06
N PHE A 159 -4.49 -11.97 -18.52
CA PHE A 159 -3.18 -11.45 -18.11
C PHE A 159 -2.66 -10.41 -19.10
N ILE A 160 -2.37 -9.20 -18.62
CA ILE A 160 -1.88 -8.09 -19.44
C ILE A 160 -0.40 -7.85 -19.12
N ILE A 161 0.48 -8.02 -20.10
CA ILE A 161 1.91 -7.74 -19.97
C ILE A 161 2.18 -6.25 -20.24
N ASN A 162 2.99 -5.63 -19.39
CA ASN A 162 3.26 -4.18 -19.36
C ASN A 162 1.99 -3.32 -19.51
N PRO A 163 1.05 -3.43 -18.55
CA PRO A 163 -0.22 -2.70 -18.56
C PRO A 163 -0.04 -1.18 -18.70
N SER A 164 -0.98 -0.56 -19.41
CA SER A 164 -1.16 0.90 -19.46
C SER A 164 -1.59 1.47 -18.11
N ALA A 165 -1.67 2.80 -17.99
CA ALA A 165 -2.18 3.44 -16.77
C ALA A 165 -3.63 2.99 -16.47
N SER A 166 -4.50 2.96 -17.49
CA SER A 166 -5.89 2.51 -17.35
C SER A 166 -6.03 1.01 -17.03
N ASP A 167 -5.13 0.16 -17.54
CA ASP A 167 -5.17 -1.28 -17.20
C ASP A 167 -4.82 -1.51 -15.73
N LYS A 168 -3.91 -0.70 -15.16
CA LYS A 168 -3.51 -0.76 -13.75
C LYS A 168 -4.66 -0.37 -12.81
N GLU A 169 -5.45 0.64 -13.17
CA GLU A 169 -6.59 1.10 -12.37
C GLU A 169 -7.65 0.00 -12.15
N VAL A 170 -7.84 -0.89 -13.14
CA VAL A 170 -8.82 -2.00 -13.08
C VAL A 170 -8.19 -3.35 -12.76
N SER A 171 -6.87 -3.39 -12.49
CA SER A 171 -6.16 -4.64 -12.25
C SER A 171 -6.32 -5.14 -10.82
N HIS A 172 -6.54 -6.46 -10.69
CA HIS A 172 -6.51 -7.18 -9.43
C HIS A 172 -5.09 -7.66 -9.07
N LEU A 173 -4.09 -7.38 -9.93
CA LEU A 173 -2.67 -7.77 -9.77
C LEU A 173 -1.73 -6.62 -10.18
N ASP A 174 -0.78 -6.29 -9.33
CA ASP A 174 0.44 -5.56 -9.69
C ASP A 174 1.62 -6.51 -9.44
N LEU A 175 2.02 -7.25 -10.47
CA LEU A 175 3.14 -8.19 -10.42
C LEU A 175 4.31 -7.65 -11.25
N ILE A 176 5.49 -7.59 -10.65
CA ILE A 176 6.76 -7.45 -11.36
C ILE A 176 7.51 -8.77 -11.24
N VAL A 177 7.90 -9.33 -12.38
CA VAL A 177 8.72 -10.54 -12.47
C VAL A 177 9.94 -10.26 -13.33
N ALA A 178 11.09 -10.82 -12.96
CA ALA A 178 12.34 -10.72 -13.71
C ALA A 178 13.15 -12.02 -13.66
N GLY A 179 13.94 -12.28 -14.70
CA GLY A 179 14.77 -13.46 -14.80
C GLY A 179 15.60 -13.54 -16.07
N THR A 180 16.27 -14.68 -16.25
CA THR A 180 16.96 -15.05 -17.49
C THR A 180 15.98 -15.67 -18.50
N LYS A 181 16.50 -16.13 -19.65
CA LYS A 181 15.71 -16.92 -20.60
C LYS A 181 15.24 -18.25 -19.99
N GLU A 182 16.07 -18.85 -19.14
CA GLU A 182 15.86 -20.20 -18.61
C GLU A 182 14.90 -20.21 -17.43
N ALA A 183 14.91 -19.18 -16.57
CA ALA A 183 14.13 -19.17 -15.34
C ALA A 183 13.87 -17.77 -14.77
N ILE A 184 12.94 -17.69 -13.82
CA ILE A 184 12.67 -16.53 -12.98
C ILE A 184 13.76 -16.42 -11.90
N ASN A 185 14.22 -15.21 -11.60
CA ASN A 185 15.17 -14.94 -10.52
C ASN A 185 14.62 -13.98 -9.44
N MET A 186 13.65 -13.14 -9.81
CA MET A 186 13.09 -12.12 -8.90
C MET A 186 11.59 -11.93 -9.14
N VAL A 187 10.83 -11.83 -8.05
CA VAL A 187 9.43 -11.41 -8.05
C VAL A 187 9.16 -10.35 -7.00
N GLU A 188 8.27 -9.42 -7.30
CA GLU A 188 7.60 -8.54 -6.36
C GLU A 188 6.16 -8.27 -6.81
N ALA A 189 5.17 -8.60 -5.98
CA ALA A 189 3.76 -8.55 -6.36
C ALA A 189 2.82 -8.08 -5.24
N GLY A 190 1.70 -7.49 -5.64
CA GLY A 190 0.53 -7.18 -4.81
C GLY A 190 -0.74 -7.63 -5.53
N ALA A 191 -1.69 -8.20 -4.82
CA ALA A 191 -2.86 -8.84 -5.44
C ALA A 191 -4.13 -8.68 -4.58
N GLN A 192 -5.28 -8.56 -5.23
CA GLN A 192 -6.57 -8.49 -4.54
C GLN A 192 -7.09 -9.91 -4.22
N GLU A 193 -6.44 -10.55 -3.25
CA GLU A 193 -6.79 -11.90 -2.74
C GLU A 193 -6.83 -12.98 -3.85
N LEU A 194 -5.88 -12.95 -4.78
CA LEU A 194 -5.81 -13.91 -5.89
C LEU A 194 -5.31 -15.28 -5.43
N SER A 195 -5.77 -16.34 -6.11
CA SER A 195 -5.39 -17.72 -5.78
C SER A 195 -3.92 -18.02 -6.12
N GLU A 196 -3.36 -19.03 -5.44
CA GLU A 196 -2.00 -19.53 -5.73
C GLU A 196 -1.84 -19.94 -7.22
N ASP A 197 -2.88 -20.49 -7.84
CA ASP A 197 -2.90 -20.89 -9.26
C ASP A 197 -2.85 -19.68 -10.22
N ILE A 198 -3.67 -18.66 -9.99
CA ILE A 198 -3.64 -17.41 -10.79
C ILE A 198 -2.27 -16.74 -10.67
N MET A 199 -1.70 -16.70 -9.46
CA MET A 199 -0.37 -16.16 -9.22
C MET A 199 0.72 -16.95 -9.95
N LEU A 200 0.64 -18.29 -9.97
CA LEU A 200 1.58 -19.14 -10.72
C LEU A 200 1.46 -18.90 -12.23
N GLN A 201 0.24 -18.84 -12.77
CA GLN A 201 0.01 -18.57 -14.20
C GLN A 201 0.54 -17.19 -14.61
N ALA A 202 0.35 -16.16 -13.78
CA ALA A 202 0.89 -14.82 -14.01
C ALA A 202 2.43 -14.80 -14.07
N LEU A 203 3.10 -15.58 -13.21
CA LEU A 203 4.56 -15.73 -13.22
C LEU A 203 5.06 -16.38 -14.51
N LEU A 204 4.40 -17.45 -14.96
CA LEU A 204 4.76 -18.14 -16.20
C LEU A 204 4.53 -17.25 -17.43
N LYS A 205 3.42 -16.50 -17.47
CA LYS A 205 3.13 -15.53 -18.54
C LYS A 205 4.13 -14.39 -18.59
N GLY A 206 4.54 -13.86 -17.45
CA GLY A 206 5.63 -12.89 -17.40
C GLY A 206 6.98 -13.47 -17.83
N HIS A 207 7.25 -14.76 -17.56
CA HIS A 207 8.48 -15.42 -18.02
C HIS A 207 8.52 -15.64 -19.53
N GLU A 208 7.41 -16.00 -20.18
CA GLU A 208 7.30 -16.05 -21.64
C GLU A 208 7.70 -14.71 -22.28
N ALA A 209 7.24 -13.58 -21.74
CA ALA A 209 7.57 -12.24 -22.23
C ALA A 209 9.03 -11.83 -21.93
N ILE A 210 9.61 -12.29 -20.80
CA ILE A 210 11.03 -12.11 -20.47
C ILE A 210 11.94 -12.80 -21.50
N GLN A 211 11.56 -13.99 -21.97
CA GLN A 211 12.32 -14.74 -22.97
C GLN A 211 12.46 -13.97 -24.29
N GLU A 212 11.39 -13.31 -24.74
CA GLU A 212 11.41 -12.46 -25.95
C GLU A 212 12.36 -11.27 -25.78
N LEU A 213 12.29 -10.55 -24.65
CA LEU A 213 13.18 -9.43 -24.35
C LEU A 213 14.65 -9.86 -24.21
N VAL A 214 14.92 -11.04 -23.65
CA VAL A 214 16.28 -11.60 -23.56
C VAL A 214 16.82 -11.96 -24.94
N ASP A 215 16.01 -12.51 -25.84
CA ASP A 215 16.45 -12.80 -27.21
C ASP A 215 16.76 -11.53 -28.01
N PHE A 216 15.99 -10.45 -27.81
CA PHE A 216 16.33 -9.14 -28.38
C PHE A 216 17.63 -8.55 -27.80
N GLN A 217 17.88 -8.69 -26.49
CA GLN A 217 19.17 -8.30 -25.90
C GLN A 217 20.33 -9.11 -26.48
N ASN A 218 20.19 -10.43 -26.61
CA ASN A 218 21.22 -11.31 -27.17
C ASN A 218 21.56 -10.95 -28.62
N TYR A 219 20.56 -10.60 -29.44
CA TYR A 219 20.77 -10.07 -30.79
C TYR A 219 21.62 -8.78 -30.80
N ILE A 220 21.35 -7.84 -29.88
CA ILE A 220 22.13 -6.60 -29.74
C ILE A 220 23.56 -6.89 -29.25
N VAL A 221 23.71 -7.75 -28.24
CA VAL A 221 25.01 -8.14 -27.68
C VAL A 221 25.89 -8.80 -28.76
N ALA A 222 25.34 -9.66 -29.60
CA ALA A 222 26.06 -10.25 -30.74
C ALA A 222 26.53 -9.21 -31.77
N ALA A 223 25.82 -8.08 -31.91
CA ALA A 223 26.14 -7.03 -32.87
C ALA A 223 27.14 -5.98 -32.35
N VAL A 224 27.11 -5.65 -31.04
CA VAL A 224 27.89 -4.51 -30.48
C VAL A 224 28.62 -4.79 -29.16
N GLY A 225 28.52 -6.01 -28.63
CA GLY A 225 29.15 -6.41 -27.38
C GLY A 225 30.67 -6.32 -27.44
N LYS A 226 31.27 -5.90 -26.33
CA LYS A 226 32.73 -5.94 -26.14
C LYS A 226 33.16 -7.33 -25.69
N GLU A 227 34.42 -7.66 -26.00
CA GLU A 227 35.14 -8.74 -25.32
C GLU A 227 35.16 -8.48 -23.80
N LYS A 228 34.96 -9.54 -23.02
CA LYS A 228 34.92 -9.45 -21.55
C LYS A 228 36.35 -9.30 -21.01
N ALA A 229 36.53 -8.39 -20.07
CA ALA A 229 37.80 -8.21 -19.38
C ALA A 229 38.07 -9.43 -18.47
N GLU A 230 39.29 -9.94 -18.50
CA GLU A 230 39.76 -10.86 -17.47
C GLU A 230 39.82 -10.09 -16.13
N VAL A 231 39.17 -10.66 -15.12
CA VAL A 231 39.17 -10.13 -13.74
C VAL A 231 39.71 -11.19 -12.81
N GLU A 232 40.46 -10.75 -11.80
CA GLU A 232 40.84 -11.59 -10.68
C GLU A 232 39.59 -11.86 -9.83
N LEU A 233 39.20 -13.13 -9.74
CA LEU A 233 38.18 -13.57 -8.80
C LEU A 233 38.86 -13.93 -7.49
N PHE A 234 38.27 -13.49 -6.38
CA PHE A 234 38.70 -13.90 -5.05
C PHE A 234 38.55 -15.42 -4.90
N GLN A 235 39.63 -16.08 -4.51
CA GLN A 235 39.71 -17.51 -4.23
C GLN A 235 40.55 -17.71 -2.97
N VAL A 236 40.26 -18.77 -2.21
CA VAL A 236 41.03 -19.19 -1.03
C VAL A 236 42.07 -20.25 -1.41
N ASP A 237 43.16 -20.33 -0.68
CA ASP A 237 44.14 -21.40 -0.85
C ASP A 237 43.51 -22.80 -0.63
N ALA A 238 43.69 -23.69 -1.60
CA ALA A 238 43.05 -25.01 -1.63
C ALA A 238 43.71 -26.04 -0.70
N ASP A 239 45.02 -25.95 -0.49
CA ASP A 239 45.75 -26.84 0.43
C ASP A 239 45.44 -26.45 1.87
N LEU A 240 45.39 -25.14 2.15
CA LEU A 240 44.93 -24.56 3.42
C LEU A 240 43.49 -24.99 3.75
N LYS A 241 42.58 -24.94 2.76
CA LYS A 241 41.20 -25.39 2.91
C LYS A 241 41.11 -26.87 3.31
N ALA A 242 41.81 -27.74 2.58
CA ALA A 242 41.84 -29.17 2.88
C ALA A 242 42.45 -29.47 4.26
N GLU A 243 43.45 -28.69 4.70
CA GLU A 243 44.02 -28.82 6.05
C GLU A 243 43.01 -28.45 7.14
N ILE A 244 42.32 -27.31 7.03
CA ILE A 244 41.36 -26.84 8.03
C ILE A 244 40.15 -27.79 8.11
N GLU A 245 39.61 -28.21 6.97
CA GLU A 245 38.49 -29.16 6.89
C GLU A 245 38.82 -30.49 7.60
N ALA A 246 40.02 -31.05 7.34
CA ALA A 246 40.43 -32.33 7.93
C ALA A 246 40.59 -32.31 9.47
N VAL A 247 40.82 -31.12 10.07
CA VAL A 247 41.06 -30.99 11.52
C VAL A 247 39.83 -30.49 12.27
N TYR A 248 39.08 -29.53 11.72
CA TYR A 248 38.08 -28.75 12.47
C TYR A 248 36.62 -28.96 12.03
N TYR A 249 36.36 -29.63 10.91
CA TYR A 249 34.99 -29.85 10.40
C TYR A 249 34.06 -30.48 11.45
N ASP A 250 34.52 -31.56 12.10
CA ASP A 250 33.79 -32.28 13.15
C ASP A 250 33.41 -31.42 14.37
N GLN A 251 34.18 -30.36 14.64
CA GLN A 251 33.95 -29.43 15.75
C GLN A 251 32.97 -28.34 15.34
N LEU A 252 33.13 -27.79 14.14
CA LEU A 252 32.23 -26.79 13.57
C LEU A 252 30.84 -27.36 13.32
N ALA A 253 30.72 -28.57 12.76
CA ALA A 253 29.44 -29.22 12.48
C ALA A 253 28.59 -29.42 13.75
N LYS A 254 29.22 -29.78 14.87
CA LYS A 254 28.55 -29.87 16.18
C LYS A 254 28.11 -28.51 16.72
N ALA A 255 28.85 -27.44 16.44
CA ALA A 255 28.49 -26.09 16.83
C ALA A 255 27.31 -25.54 16.00
N VAL A 256 27.26 -25.86 14.70
CA VAL A 256 26.17 -25.47 13.78
C VAL A 256 24.82 -26.08 14.16
N GLN A 257 24.81 -27.28 14.74
CA GLN A 257 23.59 -28.00 15.16
C GLN A 257 23.03 -27.56 16.53
N VAL A 258 23.52 -26.44 17.10
CA VAL A 258 22.96 -25.86 18.33
C VAL A 258 21.66 -25.12 18.02
N GLU A 259 20.58 -25.45 18.73
CA GLU A 259 19.23 -24.97 18.40
C GLU A 259 19.04 -23.45 18.58
N GLU A 260 19.41 -22.92 19.75
CA GLU A 260 19.23 -21.51 20.12
C GLU A 260 20.29 -20.63 19.42
N LYS A 261 19.83 -19.58 18.72
CA LYS A 261 20.66 -18.68 17.92
C LYS A 261 21.89 -18.14 18.65
N LEU A 262 21.75 -17.52 19.81
CA LEU A 262 22.87 -16.83 20.48
C LEU A 262 23.90 -17.82 21.04
N VAL A 263 23.45 -18.97 21.55
CA VAL A 263 24.36 -20.07 21.95
C VAL A 263 25.03 -20.69 20.72
N ARG A 264 24.34 -20.83 19.58
CA ARG A 264 24.93 -21.29 18.31
C ARG A 264 25.99 -20.33 17.77
N GLU A 265 25.67 -19.04 17.73
CA GLU A 265 26.60 -17.99 17.31
C GLU A 265 27.82 -17.93 18.24
N ALA A 266 27.63 -18.09 19.55
CA ALA A 266 28.74 -18.19 20.50
C ALA A 266 29.59 -19.47 20.30
N ALA A 267 28.96 -20.61 20.02
CA ALA A 267 29.66 -21.88 19.80
C ALA A 267 30.45 -21.88 18.48
N THR A 268 29.83 -21.48 17.37
CA THR A 268 30.50 -21.38 16.06
C THR A 268 31.61 -20.34 16.10
N LYS A 269 31.38 -19.18 16.74
CA LYS A 269 32.42 -18.17 16.99
C LYS A 269 33.59 -18.72 17.81
N ALA A 270 33.34 -19.49 18.87
CA ALA A 270 34.42 -20.06 19.68
C ALA A 270 35.31 -21.00 18.85
N VAL A 271 34.74 -21.82 17.97
CA VAL A 271 35.50 -22.65 17.02
C VAL A 271 36.28 -21.77 16.04
N LYS A 272 35.65 -20.75 15.46
CA LYS A 272 36.32 -19.82 14.53
C LYS A 272 37.49 -19.07 15.19
N GLU A 273 37.33 -18.62 16.43
CA GLU A 273 38.39 -17.95 17.21
C GLU A 273 39.53 -18.91 17.60
N GLU A 274 39.24 -20.17 17.92
CA GLU A 274 40.25 -21.21 18.17
C GLU A 274 41.12 -21.48 16.94
N VAL A 275 40.49 -21.70 15.78
CA VAL A 275 41.19 -21.91 14.50
C VAL A 275 42.01 -20.66 14.15
N LEU A 276 41.40 -19.48 14.18
CA LEU A 276 42.08 -18.23 13.84
C LEU A 276 43.30 -17.98 14.74
N ALA A 277 43.20 -18.23 16.04
CA ALA A 277 44.31 -18.11 16.98
C ALA A 277 45.45 -19.10 16.67
N SER A 278 45.13 -20.36 16.34
CA SER A 278 46.12 -21.38 15.97
C SER A 278 46.91 -20.98 14.71
N TYR A 279 46.22 -20.51 13.67
CA TYR A 279 46.85 -20.04 12.44
C TYR A 279 47.61 -18.71 12.65
N GLN A 280 47.11 -17.80 13.49
CA GLN A 280 47.79 -16.56 13.83
C GLN A 280 49.11 -16.78 14.60
N GLU A 281 49.19 -17.82 15.44
CA GLU A 281 50.43 -18.23 16.11
C GLU A 281 51.39 -18.93 15.13
N ARG A 282 50.89 -19.89 14.33
CA ARG A 282 51.70 -20.65 13.36
C ARG A 282 52.35 -19.78 12.28
N PHE A 283 51.62 -18.79 11.77
CA PHE A 283 52.07 -17.87 10.73
C PHE A 283 52.47 -16.49 11.30
N ALA A 284 52.94 -16.44 12.55
CA ALA A 284 53.18 -15.18 13.25
C ALA A 284 54.24 -14.28 12.58
N GLU A 285 55.27 -14.88 11.98
CA GLU A 285 56.40 -14.24 11.28
C GLU A 285 56.33 -14.37 9.74
N ASP A 286 55.19 -14.83 9.19
CA ASP A 286 55.02 -15.00 7.74
C ASP A 286 54.73 -13.67 7.03
N GLU A 287 55.26 -13.49 5.82
CA GLU A 287 55.05 -12.26 5.02
C GLU A 287 53.62 -12.19 4.45
N ASP A 288 52.98 -13.34 4.17
CA ASP A 288 51.62 -13.44 3.61
C ASP A 288 50.52 -13.61 4.68
N LYS A 289 50.87 -13.44 5.97
CA LYS A 289 50.00 -13.65 7.12
C LYS A 289 48.61 -13.01 7.02
N GLU A 290 48.49 -11.77 6.54
CA GLU A 290 47.19 -11.10 6.41
C GLU A 290 46.28 -11.80 5.37
N THR A 291 46.86 -12.30 4.28
CA THR A 291 46.18 -13.11 3.26
C THR A 291 45.76 -14.46 3.84
N ILE A 292 46.67 -15.15 4.55
CA ILE A 292 46.39 -16.45 5.17
C ILE A 292 45.24 -16.34 6.18
N LEU A 293 45.26 -15.34 7.07
CA LEU A 293 44.21 -15.17 8.08
C LEU A 293 42.85 -14.79 7.48
N ARG A 294 42.85 -14.00 6.39
CA ARG A 294 41.63 -13.72 5.60
C ARG A 294 41.06 -15.01 5.00
N ASP A 295 41.92 -15.85 4.42
CA ASP A 295 41.50 -17.10 3.78
C ASP A 295 41.01 -18.12 4.83
N VAL A 296 41.64 -18.20 6.00
CA VAL A 296 41.14 -18.98 7.16
C VAL A 296 39.70 -18.58 7.53
N VAL A 297 39.42 -17.27 7.63
CA VAL A 297 38.06 -16.78 7.97
C VAL A 297 37.05 -17.18 6.90
N GLU A 298 37.38 -17.01 5.61
CA GLU A 298 36.49 -17.37 4.51
C GLU A 298 36.29 -18.89 4.40
N ILE A 299 37.33 -19.71 4.61
CA ILE A 299 37.23 -21.17 4.64
C ILE A 299 36.27 -21.62 5.74
N LEU A 300 36.36 -21.04 6.94
CA LEU A 300 35.44 -21.36 8.05
C LEU A 300 33.98 -20.95 7.76
N GLU A 301 33.77 -19.88 7.00
CA GLU A 301 32.44 -19.46 6.53
C GLU A 301 31.90 -20.41 5.44
N GLN A 302 32.75 -20.82 4.49
CA GLN A 302 32.41 -21.83 3.48
C GLN A 302 32.09 -23.20 4.08
N MET A 303 32.81 -23.61 5.13
CA MET A 303 32.54 -24.87 5.86
C MET A 303 31.20 -24.81 6.60
N GLU A 304 30.87 -23.68 7.24
CA GLU A 304 29.58 -23.48 7.89
C GLU A 304 28.42 -23.50 6.87
N HIS A 305 28.58 -22.80 5.75
CA HIS A 305 27.65 -22.82 4.61
C HIS A 305 27.44 -24.24 4.07
N ALA A 306 28.52 -24.99 3.84
CA ALA A 306 28.46 -26.36 3.33
C ALA A 306 27.72 -27.30 4.29
N GLU A 307 28.00 -27.25 5.59
CA GLU A 307 27.37 -28.14 6.57
C GLU A 307 25.88 -27.84 6.78
N VAL A 308 25.48 -26.56 6.85
CA VAL A 308 24.05 -26.20 6.92
C VAL A 308 23.28 -26.73 5.71
N ARG A 309 23.86 -26.62 4.51
CA ARG A 309 23.25 -27.14 3.29
C ARG A 309 23.18 -28.67 3.31
N ARG A 310 24.24 -29.36 3.72
CA ARG A 310 24.31 -30.82 3.83
C ARG A 310 23.23 -31.37 4.77
N LEU A 311 23.09 -30.80 5.97
CA LEU A 311 22.05 -31.16 6.94
C LEU A 311 20.63 -31.06 6.36
N ILE A 312 20.34 -29.99 5.62
CA ILE A 312 19.02 -29.72 5.06
C ILE A 312 18.73 -30.53 3.78
N THR A 313 19.74 -30.81 2.96
CA THR A 313 19.57 -31.53 1.68
C THR A 313 19.65 -33.04 1.82
N GLU A 314 20.60 -33.56 2.60
CA GLU A 314 20.83 -34.99 2.82
C GLU A 314 20.04 -35.51 4.03
N ASP A 315 20.33 -34.99 5.22
CA ASP A 315 19.76 -35.50 6.48
C ASP A 315 18.29 -35.08 6.69
N LYS A 316 17.83 -34.07 5.93
CA LYS A 316 16.51 -33.40 6.04
C LYS A 316 16.22 -32.84 7.44
N ILE A 317 17.29 -32.46 8.17
CA ILE A 317 17.24 -31.86 9.50
C ILE A 317 17.68 -30.40 9.40
N ARG A 318 16.96 -29.52 10.10
CA ARG A 318 17.28 -28.08 10.15
C ARG A 318 18.26 -27.77 11.29
N PRO A 319 19.01 -26.65 11.24
CA PRO A 319 19.94 -26.25 12.30
C PRO A 319 19.31 -26.07 13.69
N ASP A 320 17.97 -25.94 13.76
CA ASP A 320 17.19 -25.85 15.00
C ASP A 320 16.37 -27.11 15.31
N GLY A 321 16.67 -28.24 14.66
CA GLY A 321 16.01 -29.53 14.88
C GLY A 321 14.60 -29.67 14.29
N ARG A 322 14.00 -28.59 13.76
CA ARG A 322 12.65 -28.64 13.15
C ARG A 322 12.61 -29.50 11.88
N ARG A 323 11.40 -29.95 11.56
CA ARG A 323 11.06 -30.48 10.23
C ARG A 323 11.06 -29.37 9.17
N VAL A 324 11.22 -29.77 7.92
CA VAL A 324 11.26 -28.87 6.75
C VAL A 324 9.98 -28.04 6.59
N ASP A 325 8.83 -28.58 6.99
CA ASP A 325 7.51 -27.96 6.87
C ASP A 325 7.01 -27.25 8.15
N GLU A 326 7.76 -27.33 9.25
CA GLU A 326 7.34 -26.89 10.60
C GLU A 326 7.60 -25.40 10.86
N ILE A 327 6.59 -24.69 11.35
CA ILE A 327 6.68 -23.28 11.81
C ILE A 327 7.27 -23.23 13.23
N ARG A 328 8.02 -22.18 13.56
CA ARG A 328 8.44 -21.90 14.95
C ARG A 328 7.24 -21.58 15.85
N PRO A 329 7.37 -21.70 17.18
CA PRO A 329 6.32 -21.30 18.12
C PRO A 329 5.78 -19.90 17.83
N LEU A 330 4.45 -19.79 17.78
CA LEU A 330 3.72 -18.57 17.45
C LEU A 330 3.08 -17.98 18.70
N ASP A 331 3.11 -16.66 18.83
CA ASP A 331 2.42 -15.90 19.87
C ASP A 331 1.95 -14.54 19.33
N ALA A 332 0.80 -14.07 19.83
CA ALA A 332 0.12 -12.88 19.35
C ALA A 332 -0.61 -12.16 20.50
N GLU A 333 -0.28 -10.89 20.70
CA GLU A 333 -0.86 -10.04 21.74
C GLU A 333 -1.37 -8.73 21.12
N ILE A 334 -2.54 -8.27 21.57
CA ILE A 334 -3.09 -6.94 21.26
C ILE A 334 -2.98 -6.01 22.46
N ASP A 335 -3.05 -4.69 22.24
CA ASP A 335 -2.97 -3.66 23.29
C ASP A 335 -1.66 -3.66 24.11
N PHE A 336 -0.57 -4.22 23.58
CA PHE A 336 0.76 -4.22 24.22
C PHE A 336 1.21 -2.82 24.68
N LEU A 337 0.80 -1.76 23.97
CA LEU A 337 1.03 -0.37 24.37
C LEU A 337 -0.26 0.31 24.87
N PRO A 338 -0.24 0.96 26.05
CA PRO A 338 -1.33 1.82 26.48
C PRO A 338 -1.33 3.15 25.72
N ASN A 339 -2.52 3.76 25.58
CA ASN A 339 -2.75 5.11 25.03
C ASN A 339 -2.38 5.31 23.54
N VAL A 340 -2.10 4.27 22.77
CA VAL A 340 -2.05 4.32 21.29
C VAL A 340 -3.43 4.03 20.68
N HIS A 341 -3.62 4.22 19.37
CA HIS A 341 -4.91 3.94 18.75
C HIS A 341 -5.13 2.44 18.53
N GLY A 342 -4.04 1.69 18.30
CA GLY A 342 -4.02 0.24 18.28
C GLY A 342 -2.58 -0.25 18.35
N SER A 343 -2.35 -1.43 18.95
CA SER A 343 -1.04 -2.08 18.91
C SER A 343 -1.20 -3.59 18.84
N GLY A 344 -0.24 -4.23 18.17
CA GLY A 344 -0.14 -5.67 18.04
C GLY A 344 1.31 -6.11 18.15
N LEU A 345 1.60 -7.01 19.08
CA LEU A 345 2.88 -7.69 19.21
C LEU A 345 2.73 -9.10 18.61
N PHE A 346 3.57 -9.43 17.64
CA PHE A 346 3.60 -10.76 17.03
C PHE A 346 4.99 -11.37 17.17
N THR A 347 5.04 -12.60 17.68
CA THR A 347 6.28 -13.36 17.88
C THR A 347 6.21 -14.69 17.14
N ARG A 348 7.25 -15.01 16.37
CA ARG A 348 7.44 -16.29 15.69
C ARG A 348 8.85 -16.81 15.93
N GLY A 349 8.98 -17.73 16.89
CA GLY A 349 10.26 -18.11 17.47
C GLY A 349 11.04 -16.88 17.93
N GLN A 350 12.26 -16.70 17.45
CA GLN A 350 13.14 -15.57 17.76
C GLN A 350 13.01 -14.43 16.75
N THR A 351 11.78 -14.15 16.30
CA THR A 351 11.46 -13.02 15.42
C THR A 351 10.21 -12.33 15.97
N GLN A 352 10.36 -11.09 16.41
CA GLN A 352 9.32 -10.35 17.09
C GLN A 352 9.16 -8.97 16.46
N ALA A 353 7.92 -8.60 16.16
CA ALA A 353 7.57 -7.28 15.64
C ALA A 353 6.43 -6.68 16.48
N LEU A 354 6.61 -5.43 16.90
CA LEU A 354 5.58 -4.61 17.51
C LEU A 354 5.09 -3.61 16.47
N SER A 355 3.83 -3.71 16.05
CA SER A 355 3.21 -2.72 15.18
C SER A 355 2.29 -1.80 15.96
N VAL A 356 2.34 -0.51 15.64
CA VAL A 356 1.55 0.54 16.29
C VAL A 356 0.76 1.31 15.25
N LEU A 357 -0.55 1.38 15.45
CA LEU A 357 -1.48 2.15 14.65
C LEU A 357 -1.59 3.59 15.15
N THR A 358 -1.56 4.53 14.21
CA THR A 358 -2.02 5.91 14.38
C THR A 358 -3.04 6.22 13.28
N LEU A 359 -4.10 6.93 13.64
CA LEU A 359 -5.17 7.40 12.76
C LEU A 359 -5.18 8.93 12.80
N ALA A 360 -5.36 9.57 11.66
CA ALA A 360 -5.38 11.02 11.52
C ALA A 360 -6.43 11.47 10.49
N PRO A 361 -6.79 12.77 10.45
CA PRO A 361 -7.67 13.30 9.41
C PRO A 361 -7.08 13.14 8.00
N MET A 362 -7.93 13.20 6.97
CA MET A 362 -7.49 13.09 5.56
C MET A 362 -6.59 14.26 5.11
N SER A 363 -6.57 15.37 5.85
CA SER A 363 -5.58 16.46 5.70
C SER A 363 -4.13 16.00 5.87
N ASP A 364 -3.89 14.98 6.70
CA ASP A 364 -2.56 14.52 7.11
C ASP A 364 -2.02 13.40 6.19
N THR A 365 -2.73 13.11 5.10
CA THR A 365 -2.27 12.19 4.05
C THR A 365 -0.98 12.69 3.40
N GLN A 366 -0.08 11.77 3.05
CA GLN A 366 1.19 12.13 2.42
C GLN A 366 0.96 12.54 0.96
N LEU A 367 1.29 13.77 0.60
CA LEU A 367 1.40 14.15 -0.81
C LEU A 367 2.64 13.49 -1.44
N VAL A 368 2.44 12.74 -2.52
CA VAL A 368 3.50 12.11 -3.31
C VAL A 368 3.71 12.93 -4.59
N ASP A 369 4.87 13.58 -4.68
CA ASP A 369 5.36 14.32 -5.85
C ASP A 369 6.42 13.46 -6.56
N GLY A 370 6.09 12.95 -7.74
CA GLY A 370 6.90 12.03 -8.55
C GLY A 370 6.72 12.28 -10.05
N LEU A 371 7.11 11.31 -10.89
CA LEU A 371 6.88 11.40 -12.34
C LEU A 371 5.38 11.35 -12.69
N ASP A 372 4.62 10.48 -12.04
CA ASP A 372 3.15 10.39 -12.13
C ASP A 372 2.42 11.61 -11.55
N PRO A 373 1.14 11.85 -11.91
CA PRO A 373 0.32 12.91 -11.30
C PRO A 373 0.39 12.91 -9.76
N GLU A 374 0.44 14.11 -9.16
CA GLU A 374 0.51 14.24 -7.70
C GLU A 374 -0.72 13.60 -7.05
N TYR A 375 -0.50 12.73 -6.05
CA TYR A 375 -1.59 12.03 -5.36
C TYR A 375 -1.40 12.02 -3.83
N LYS A 376 -2.52 11.87 -3.11
CA LYS A 376 -2.55 11.76 -1.65
C LYS A 376 -2.48 10.28 -1.25
N LYS A 377 -1.37 9.88 -0.64
CA LYS A 377 -1.18 8.55 -0.09
C LYS A 377 -1.79 8.47 1.31
N ARG A 378 -2.89 7.72 1.41
CA ARG A 378 -3.72 7.58 2.62
C ARG A 378 -3.18 6.59 3.65
N PHE A 379 -2.55 5.51 3.19
CA PHE A 379 -1.96 4.47 4.04
C PHE A 379 -0.45 4.53 4.00
N LEU A 380 0.19 4.48 5.17
CA LEU A 380 1.63 4.50 5.35
C LEU A 380 2.02 3.32 6.25
N HIS A 381 2.84 2.39 5.75
CA HIS A 381 3.43 1.33 6.56
C HIS A 381 4.95 1.55 6.66
N HIS A 382 5.38 2.08 7.80
CA HIS A 382 6.79 2.28 8.11
C HIS A 382 7.35 1.06 8.85
N TYR A 383 8.57 0.67 8.53
CA TYR A 383 9.26 -0.48 9.09
C TYR A 383 10.64 -0.04 9.55
N ASN A 384 10.99 -0.34 10.80
CA ASN A 384 12.24 0.03 11.43
C ASN A 384 12.98 -1.23 11.88
N PHE A 385 14.29 -1.30 11.59
CA PHE A 385 15.14 -2.44 11.92
C PHE A 385 16.32 -2.00 12.82
N PRO A 386 16.07 -1.77 14.12
CA PRO A 386 17.11 -1.32 15.04
C PRO A 386 18.12 -2.45 15.32
N GLN A 387 19.40 -2.10 15.49
CA GLN A 387 20.47 -3.11 15.56
C GLN A 387 20.39 -4.02 16.79
N TYR A 388 19.71 -3.59 17.86
CA TYR A 388 19.49 -4.46 19.02
C TYR A 388 18.66 -5.70 18.68
N SER A 389 17.81 -5.66 17.64
CA SER A 389 16.99 -6.80 17.20
C SER A 389 17.79 -7.99 16.66
N VAL A 390 19.06 -7.76 16.31
CA VAL A 390 20.03 -8.79 15.93
C VAL A 390 21.17 -8.93 16.93
N GLY A 391 21.15 -8.20 18.06
CA GLY A 391 22.21 -8.21 19.07
C GLY A 391 23.43 -7.34 18.74
N GLU A 392 23.34 -6.47 17.73
CA GLU A 392 24.48 -5.69 17.22
C GLU A 392 24.44 -4.21 17.64
N THR A 393 25.52 -3.49 17.34
CA THR A 393 25.59 -2.02 17.42
C THR A 393 25.78 -1.42 16.03
N GLY A 394 25.22 -0.23 15.79
CA GLY A 394 25.35 0.42 14.49
C GLY A 394 25.00 1.90 14.51
N ARG A 395 24.99 2.51 13.32
CA ARG A 395 24.61 3.92 13.15
C ARG A 395 23.09 4.05 13.14
N TYR A 396 22.55 4.80 14.09
CA TYR A 396 21.16 5.27 14.05
C TYR A 396 21.05 6.47 13.12
N GLY A 397 20.00 6.52 12.29
CA GLY A 397 19.84 7.55 11.25
C GLY A 397 18.53 7.41 10.49
N ALA A 398 18.51 7.90 9.25
CA ALA A 398 17.39 7.69 8.33
C ALA A 398 17.32 6.23 7.89
N PRO A 399 16.11 5.68 7.59
CA PRO A 399 15.94 4.28 7.22
C PRO A 399 16.70 3.93 5.93
N GLY A 400 17.31 2.75 5.92
CA GLY A 400 18.05 2.21 4.79
C GLY A 400 17.17 1.61 3.70
N ARG A 401 17.79 1.25 2.57
CA ARG A 401 17.08 0.64 1.42
C ARG A 401 16.30 -0.63 1.79
N ARG A 402 16.82 -1.46 2.73
CA ARG A 402 16.16 -2.70 3.19
C ARG A 402 14.91 -2.40 4.02
N GLU A 403 14.98 -1.43 4.92
CA GLU A 403 13.85 -1.02 5.76
C GLU A 403 12.71 -0.45 4.91
N ILE A 404 13.04 0.42 3.95
CA ILE A 404 12.08 0.96 2.98
C ILE A 404 11.45 -0.17 2.14
N GLY A 405 12.25 -1.14 1.68
CA GLY A 405 11.75 -2.30 0.93
C GLY A 405 10.86 -3.25 1.73
N HIS A 406 11.20 -3.53 2.99
CA HIS A 406 10.36 -4.33 3.89
C HIS A 406 9.06 -3.58 4.25
N GLY A 407 9.15 -2.26 4.49
CA GLY A 407 8.00 -1.40 4.73
C GLY A 407 7.02 -1.41 3.55
N ALA A 408 7.52 -1.24 2.32
CA ALA A 408 6.72 -1.29 1.10
C ALA A 408 6.08 -2.67 0.85
N LEU A 409 6.77 -3.78 1.15
CA LEU A 409 6.17 -5.12 1.07
C LEU A 409 4.99 -5.27 2.05
N GLY A 410 5.16 -4.80 3.30
CA GLY A 410 4.09 -4.83 4.29
C GLY A 410 2.92 -3.92 3.92
N GLU A 411 3.20 -2.75 3.36
CA GLU A 411 2.20 -1.85 2.82
C GLU A 411 1.39 -2.50 1.69
N ARG A 412 2.08 -3.09 0.70
CA ARG A 412 1.47 -3.73 -0.47
C ARG A 412 0.56 -4.89 -0.07
N ALA A 413 0.93 -5.65 0.98
CA ALA A 413 0.14 -6.74 1.52
C ALA A 413 -1.12 -6.28 2.29
N LEU A 414 -0.99 -5.26 3.14
CA LEU A 414 -2.07 -4.79 4.00
C LEU A 414 -3.06 -3.87 3.26
N ALA A 415 -2.61 -3.14 2.23
CA ALA A 415 -3.46 -2.23 1.46
C ALA A 415 -4.66 -2.93 0.79
N GLN A 416 -4.53 -4.21 0.43
CA GLN A 416 -5.54 -4.99 -0.30
C GLN A 416 -6.82 -5.23 0.55
N VAL A 417 -6.66 -5.30 1.88
CA VAL A 417 -7.75 -5.54 2.83
C VAL A 417 -8.25 -4.26 3.51
N LEU A 418 -7.72 -3.08 3.19
CA LEU A 418 -8.18 -1.84 3.80
C LEU A 418 -9.60 -1.46 3.36
N PRO A 419 -10.39 -0.80 4.23
CA PRO A 419 -11.70 -0.25 3.91
C PRO A 419 -11.61 0.94 2.94
N SER A 420 -12.73 1.23 2.26
CA SER A 420 -12.83 2.40 1.36
C SER A 420 -12.65 3.73 2.12
N VAL A 421 -12.46 4.82 1.39
CA VAL A 421 -12.42 6.17 2.00
C VAL A 421 -13.80 6.56 2.56
N GLU A 422 -14.88 6.08 1.94
CA GLU A 422 -16.26 6.37 2.37
C GLU A 422 -16.62 5.60 3.65
N GLU A 423 -16.17 4.35 3.75
CA GLU A 423 -16.38 3.50 4.94
C GLU A 423 -15.54 3.97 6.13
N PHE A 424 -14.30 4.41 5.88
CA PHE A 424 -13.36 4.75 6.95
C PHE A 424 -12.50 5.98 6.58
N PRO A 425 -12.99 7.22 6.75
CA PRO A 425 -12.33 8.44 6.26
C PRO A 425 -11.13 8.91 7.11
N TYR A 426 -10.15 8.04 7.33
CA TYR A 426 -8.92 8.28 8.10
C TYR A 426 -7.66 8.10 7.26
N ALA A 427 -6.68 8.97 7.44
CA ALA A 427 -5.29 8.66 7.14
C ALA A 427 -4.79 7.59 8.13
N ILE A 428 -4.16 6.53 7.62
CA ILE A 428 -3.75 5.35 8.39
C ILE A 428 -2.22 5.28 8.37
N ARG A 429 -1.61 5.25 9.56
CA ARG A 429 -0.16 5.01 9.71
C ARG A 429 0.07 3.80 10.62
N LEU A 430 0.76 2.81 10.08
CA LEU A 430 1.40 1.74 10.86
C LEU A 430 2.90 2.01 10.99
N VAL A 431 3.44 1.70 12.15
CA VAL A 431 4.90 1.64 12.38
C VAL A 431 5.22 0.30 13.01
N ALA A 432 5.97 -0.54 12.28
CA ALA A 432 6.49 -1.80 12.75
C ALA A 432 7.92 -1.63 13.27
N GLU A 433 8.10 -1.77 14.58
CA GLU A 433 9.39 -1.87 15.25
C GLU A 433 9.77 -3.36 15.36
N VAL A 434 10.88 -3.76 14.73
CA VAL A 434 11.41 -5.12 14.90
C VAL A 434 12.17 -5.20 16.21
N LEU A 435 11.70 -6.03 17.13
CA LEU A 435 12.27 -6.19 18.47
C LEU A 435 13.28 -7.34 18.53
N GLU A 436 13.03 -8.41 17.75
CA GLU A 436 13.92 -9.55 17.56
C GLU A 436 13.90 -9.99 16.10
N SER A 437 15.04 -10.47 15.57
CA SER A 437 15.11 -10.99 14.19
C SER A 437 16.05 -12.19 14.05
N ASN A 438 15.42 -13.34 13.77
CA ASN A 438 16.07 -14.57 13.32
C ASN A 438 15.30 -15.21 12.15
N GLY A 439 14.70 -14.42 11.25
CA GLY A 439 14.05 -14.96 10.04
C GLY A 439 12.81 -14.19 9.61
N SER A 440 12.96 -13.43 8.53
CA SER A 440 11.92 -12.66 7.84
C SER A 440 10.95 -11.87 8.73
N SER A 441 11.52 -10.96 9.52
CA SER A 441 10.80 -9.94 10.29
C SER A 441 9.87 -9.04 9.46
N SER A 442 10.03 -8.96 8.12
CA SER A 442 9.05 -8.32 7.24
C SER A 442 7.68 -9.01 7.24
N GLN A 443 7.65 -10.33 7.42
CA GLN A 443 6.40 -11.08 7.50
C GLN A 443 5.78 -10.98 8.90
N ALA A 444 6.62 -10.96 9.95
CA ALA A 444 6.17 -10.64 11.30
C ALA A 444 5.55 -9.23 11.39
N SER A 445 6.07 -8.24 10.66
CA SER A 445 5.48 -6.89 10.62
C SER A 445 4.10 -6.85 9.97
N ILE A 446 3.81 -7.74 9.01
CA ILE A 446 2.47 -7.86 8.41
C ILE A 446 1.49 -8.42 9.45
N CYS A 447 1.84 -9.51 10.13
CA CYS A 447 1.01 -10.11 11.18
C CYS A 447 0.76 -9.13 12.34
N ALA A 448 1.80 -8.46 12.82
CA ALA A 448 1.69 -7.41 13.83
C ALA A 448 0.83 -6.22 13.34
N GLY A 449 0.97 -5.83 12.07
CA GLY A 449 0.16 -4.80 11.42
C GLY A 449 -1.33 -5.16 11.38
N THR A 450 -1.67 -6.40 11.01
CA THR A 450 -3.03 -6.94 11.08
C THR A 450 -3.60 -6.82 12.50
N LEU A 451 -2.88 -7.32 13.52
CA LEU A 451 -3.28 -7.20 14.92
C LEU A 451 -3.52 -5.74 15.33
N ALA A 452 -2.62 -4.82 14.98
CA ALA A 452 -2.73 -3.40 15.30
C ALA A 452 -3.91 -2.68 14.60
N LEU A 453 -4.23 -3.06 13.35
CA LEU A 453 -5.40 -2.57 12.62
C LEU A 453 -6.70 -3.05 13.28
N MET A 454 -6.81 -4.35 13.57
CA MET A 454 -7.99 -4.95 14.21
C MET A 454 -8.21 -4.40 15.62
N ALA A 455 -7.16 -4.34 16.44
CA ALA A 455 -7.20 -3.78 17.80
C ALA A 455 -7.49 -2.27 17.79
N GLY A 456 -7.19 -1.57 16.69
CA GLY A 456 -7.52 -0.16 16.52
C GLY A 456 -8.93 0.13 16.01
N GLY A 457 -9.72 -0.90 15.69
CA GLY A 457 -11.05 -0.74 15.11
C GLY A 457 -11.06 -0.28 13.65
N VAL A 458 -10.00 -0.57 12.89
CA VAL A 458 -10.01 -0.38 11.43
C VAL A 458 -10.79 -1.56 10.81
N PRO A 459 -11.90 -1.32 10.08
CA PRO A 459 -12.70 -2.39 9.48
C PRO A 459 -11.99 -2.97 8.24
N ILE A 460 -10.95 -3.78 8.47
CA ILE A 460 -10.28 -4.52 7.40
C ILE A 460 -11.17 -5.68 6.93
N LYS A 461 -11.15 -5.96 5.62
CA LYS A 461 -11.98 -7.01 4.98
C LYS A 461 -11.75 -8.39 5.57
N ALA A 462 -10.49 -8.71 5.87
CA ALA A 462 -10.04 -9.97 6.46
C ALA A 462 -8.64 -9.80 7.09
N PRO A 463 -8.26 -10.62 8.09
CA PRO A 463 -6.90 -10.66 8.60
C PRO A 463 -5.90 -11.15 7.55
N VAL A 464 -4.71 -10.54 7.52
CA VAL A 464 -3.59 -10.92 6.64
C VAL A 464 -2.45 -11.51 7.48
N ALA A 465 -1.94 -12.66 7.06
CA ALA A 465 -0.74 -13.28 7.63
C ALA A 465 0.37 -13.37 6.58
N GLY A 466 1.62 -13.35 7.04
CA GLY A 466 2.81 -13.48 6.20
C GLY A 466 3.70 -14.65 6.62
N ILE A 467 4.19 -15.42 5.63
CA ILE A 467 5.16 -16.50 5.82
C ILE A 467 6.36 -16.29 4.90
N ALA A 468 7.54 -16.73 5.35
CA ALA A 468 8.74 -16.80 4.53
C ALA A 468 9.16 -18.27 4.38
N MET A 469 9.37 -18.65 3.14
CA MET A 469 9.79 -19.96 2.69
C MET A 469 11.19 -19.85 2.10
N GLY A 470 11.89 -20.96 2.00
CA GLY A 470 13.14 -21.03 1.24
C GLY A 470 13.35 -22.33 0.50
N LEU A 471 14.42 -22.37 -0.27
CA LEU A 471 14.88 -23.55 -1.01
C LEU A 471 16.36 -23.76 -0.74
N ILE A 472 16.79 -25.01 -0.57
CA ILE A 472 18.19 -25.40 -0.72
C ILE A 472 18.26 -26.56 -1.70
N SER A 473 19.21 -26.50 -2.65
CA SER A 473 19.46 -27.53 -3.66
C SER A 473 20.95 -27.82 -3.80
N ASP A 474 21.28 -29.09 -4.03
CA ASP A 474 22.64 -29.54 -4.40
C ASP A 474 22.80 -29.70 -5.94
N GLY A 475 21.81 -29.26 -6.72
CA GLY A 475 21.71 -29.45 -8.17
C GLY A 475 21.07 -30.78 -8.60
N THR A 476 20.94 -31.75 -7.69
CA THR A 476 20.28 -33.05 -7.91
C THR A 476 19.00 -33.18 -7.09
N ASN A 477 19.08 -32.83 -5.80
CA ASN A 477 17.99 -32.79 -4.84
C ASN A 477 17.64 -31.34 -4.52
N TYR A 478 16.44 -31.12 -3.96
CA TYR A 478 16.08 -29.88 -3.28
C TYR A 478 15.30 -30.16 -1.99
N THR A 479 15.17 -29.13 -1.15
CA THR A 479 14.32 -29.11 0.04
C THR A 479 13.63 -27.75 0.12
N VAL A 480 12.29 -27.72 0.14
CA VAL A 480 11.50 -26.51 0.44
C VAL A 480 11.34 -26.38 1.96
N LEU A 481 11.61 -25.19 2.49
CA LEU A 481 11.59 -24.88 3.92
C LEU A 481 10.45 -23.93 4.28
N THR A 482 9.65 -24.26 5.30
CA THR A 482 8.68 -23.36 5.95
C THR A 482 9.36 -22.53 7.04
N ASP A 483 9.02 -21.24 7.14
CA ASP A 483 9.46 -20.35 8.22
C ASP A 483 10.98 -20.34 8.41
N ILE A 484 11.69 -19.85 7.39
CA ILE A 484 13.15 -19.85 7.35
C ILE A 484 13.78 -18.97 8.43
N GLN A 485 14.85 -19.48 9.03
CA GLN A 485 15.73 -18.74 9.92
C GLN A 485 16.65 -17.78 9.14
N GLY A 486 17.30 -16.84 9.83
CA GLY A 486 18.31 -15.97 9.21
C GLY A 486 19.49 -16.74 8.60
N LEU A 487 19.89 -17.86 9.21
CA LEU A 487 20.94 -18.75 8.71
C LEU A 487 20.51 -19.48 7.42
N GLU A 488 19.25 -19.93 7.38
CA GLU A 488 18.65 -20.65 6.24
C GLU A 488 18.37 -19.70 5.07
N ASP A 489 17.98 -18.44 5.32
CA ASP A 489 17.94 -17.36 4.34
C ASP A 489 19.34 -17.09 3.78
N HIS A 490 20.33 -16.87 4.64
CA HIS A 490 21.69 -16.50 4.22
C HIS A 490 22.32 -17.55 3.30
N PHE A 491 22.23 -18.82 3.67
CA PHE A 491 22.82 -19.95 2.94
C PHE A 491 21.88 -20.64 1.93
N GLY A 492 20.60 -20.23 1.87
CA GLY A 492 19.61 -20.78 0.95
C GLY A 492 19.68 -20.22 -0.46
N ASP A 493 19.10 -20.96 -1.40
CA ASP A 493 19.09 -20.63 -2.84
C ASP A 493 17.87 -19.79 -3.25
N MET A 494 16.83 -19.76 -2.42
CA MET A 494 15.61 -18.98 -2.60
C MET A 494 15.13 -18.41 -1.26
N ASP A 495 14.71 -17.15 -1.26
CA ASP A 495 13.91 -16.48 -0.23
C ASP A 495 12.56 -16.11 -0.85
N PHE A 496 11.49 -16.78 -0.41
CA PHE A 496 10.15 -16.68 -0.98
C PHE A 496 9.13 -16.30 0.08
N LYS A 497 8.62 -15.07 0.02
CA LYS A 497 7.66 -14.51 0.97
C LYS A 497 6.27 -14.45 0.38
N VAL A 498 5.30 -14.94 1.12
CA VAL A 498 3.88 -14.94 0.74
C VAL A 498 3.07 -14.35 1.88
N ALA A 499 2.32 -13.30 1.58
CA ALA A 499 1.34 -12.72 2.47
C ALA A 499 -0.07 -12.82 1.86
N GLY A 500 -1.08 -12.98 2.70
CA GLY A 500 -2.45 -13.14 2.23
C GLY A 500 -3.45 -13.44 3.33
N THR A 501 -4.70 -13.60 2.91
CA THR A 501 -5.84 -13.97 3.74
C THR A 501 -6.13 -15.47 3.59
N ARG A 502 -7.28 -15.92 4.08
CA ARG A 502 -7.82 -17.27 3.78
C ARG A 502 -8.33 -17.40 2.35
N LEU A 503 -8.73 -16.30 1.69
CA LEU A 503 -9.25 -16.32 0.31
C LEU A 503 -8.13 -16.41 -0.72
N GLY A 504 -7.04 -15.64 -0.54
CA GLY A 504 -5.92 -15.66 -1.46
C GLY A 504 -4.71 -14.84 -1.01
N ILE A 505 -3.78 -14.64 -1.92
CA ILE A 505 -2.54 -13.90 -1.75
C ILE A 505 -2.80 -12.39 -1.87
N THR A 506 -2.23 -11.61 -0.96
CA THR A 506 -2.24 -10.14 -1.01
C THR A 506 -0.89 -9.55 -1.41
N ALA A 507 0.22 -10.24 -1.13
CA ALA A 507 1.53 -9.91 -1.67
C ALA A 507 2.45 -11.13 -1.83
N LEU A 508 3.33 -11.06 -2.81
CA LEU A 508 4.35 -12.07 -3.10
C LEU A 508 5.71 -11.38 -3.27
N GLN A 509 6.79 -11.96 -2.76
CA GLN A 509 8.14 -11.52 -3.07
C GLN A 509 9.06 -12.73 -3.15
N MET A 510 9.88 -12.81 -4.20
CA MET A 510 10.83 -13.91 -4.39
C MET A 510 12.20 -13.37 -4.78
N ASP A 511 13.25 -13.82 -4.10
CA ASP A 511 14.66 -13.61 -4.47
C ASP A 511 15.31 -14.99 -4.64
N ILE A 512 15.84 -15.30 -5.82
CA ILE A 512 16.55 -16.56 -6.12
C ILE A 512 18.02 -16.25 -6.41
N LYS A 513 18.92 -16.96 -5.74
CA LYS A 513 20.38 -16.79 -5.85
C LYS A 513 21.03 -17.75 -6.87
N ILE A 514 20.38 -18.87 -7.16
CA ILE A 514 20.79 -19.81 -8.21
C ILE A 514 20.30 -19.35 -9.60
N SER A 515 20.68 -20.08 -10.65
CA SER A 515 20.27 -19.80 -12.03
C SER A 515 18.74 -19.76 -12.23
N GLY A 516 17.97 -20.40 -11.36
CA GLY A 516 16.54 -20.20 -11.17
C GLY A 516 15.82 -21.46 -10.67
N ILE A 517 14.50 -21.46 -10.72
CA ILE A 517 13.65 -22.57 -10.24
C ILE A 517 12.63 -23.02 -11.29
N THR A 518 12.15 -24.26 -11.16
CA THR A 518 11.14 -24.82 -12.07
C THR A 518 9.70 -24.47 -11.63
N PRO A 519 8.71 -24.52 -12.54
CA PRO A 519 7.30 -24.30 -12.17
C PRO A 519 6.78 -25.25 -11.09
N ALA A 520 7.26 -26.50 -11.05
CA ALA A 520 6.86 -27.48 -10.04
C ALA A 520 7.33 -27.10 -8.62
N ILE A 521 8.54 -26.53 -8.50
CA ILE A 521 9.06 -26.03 -7.22
C ILE A 521 8.26 -24.81 -6.75
N LEU A 522 7.83 -23.94 -7.67
CA LEU A 522 6.94 -22.81 -7.36
C LEU A 522 5.56 -23.29 -6.85
N GLU A 523 4.97 -24.28 -7.51
CA GLU A 523 3.68 -24.87 -7.11
C GLU A 523 3.76 -25.50 -5.70
N GLU A 524 4.81 -26.30 -5.44
CA GLU A 524 5.09 -26.89 -4.13
C GLU A 524 5.26 -25.82 -3.04
N ALA A 525 6.10 -24.80 -3.30
CA ALA A 525 6.36 -23.72 -2.36
C ALA A 525 5.11 -22.86 -2.06
N LEU A 526 4.27 -22.58 -3.07
CA LEU A 526 2.99 -21.89 -2.90
C LEU A 526 2.00 -22.71 -2.06
N ALA A 527 1.89 -24.02 -2.32
CA ALA A 527 1.01 -24.90 -1.56
C ALA A 527 1.44 -25.02 -0.09
N GLN A 528 2.74 -25.19 0.17
CA GLN A 528 3.30 -25.26 1.52
C GLN A 528 3.16 -23.91 2.26
N ALA A 529 3.39 -22.79 1.56
CA ALA A 529 3.17 -21.44 2.11
C ALA A 529 1.70 -21.20 2.49
N LYS A 530 0.73 -21.73 1.72
CA LYS A 530 -0.69 -21.60 2.02
C LYS A 530 -1.08 -22.26 3.35
N VAL A 531 -0.59 -23.49 3.59
CA VAL A 531 -0.82 -24.20 4.86
C VAL A 531 -0.26 -23.39 6.03
N ALA A 532 1.01 -22.97 5.92
CA ALA A 532 1.67 -22.21 6.99
C ALA A 532 1.05 -20.82 7.23
N ARG A 533 0.52 -20.17 6.17
CA ARG A 533 -0.24 -18.92 6.27
C ARG A 533 -1.52 -19.12 7.09
N PHE A 534 -2.21 -20.25 6.95
CA PHE A 534 -3.44 -20.54 7.68
C PHE A 534 -3.19 -20.80 9.16
N GLU A 535 -2.12 -21.54 9.51
CA GLU A 535 -1.72 -21.74 10.91
C GLU A 535 -1.41 -20.41 11.63
N ILE A 536 -0.80 -19.45 10.92
CA ILE A 536 -0.55 -18.10 11.47
C ILE A 536 -1.86 -17.31 11.61
N LEU A 537 -2.80 -17.44 10.66
CA LEU A 537 -4.12 -16.81 10.76
C LEU A 537 -4.92 -17.36 11.95
N ASP A 538 -4.86 -18.67 12.22
CA ASP A 538 -5.50 -19.28 13.39
C ASP A 538 -5.02 -18.65 14.72
N VAL A 539 -3.74 -18.29 14.82
CA VAL A 539 -3.15 -17.60 15.99
C VAL A 539 -3.57 -16.13 16.07
N ILE A 540 -3.60 -15.41 14.94
CA ILE A 540 -4.09 -14.02 14.89
C ILE A 540 -5.56 -13.95 15.31
N GLU A 541 -6.41 -14.81 14.75
CA GLU A 541 -7.84 -14.89 15.04
C GLU A 541 -8.11 -15.36 16.49
N SER A 542 -7.20 -16.13 17.08
CA SER A 542 -7.25 -16.50 18.51
C SER A 542 -6.94 -15.33 19.45
N ALA A 543 -6.08 -14.40 19.05
CA ALA A 543 -5.79 -13.18 19.80
C ALA A 543 -6.87 -12.10 19.61
N ILE A 544 -7.41 -11.98 18.39
CA ILE A 544 -8.52 -11.08 18.04
C ILE A 544 -9.31 -11.62 16.84
N ALA A 545 -10.54 -12.08 17.09
CA ALA A 545 -11.35 -12.77 16.08
C ALA A 545 -11.86 -11.84 14.96
N GLU A 546 -12.17 -10.58 15.29
CA GLU A 546 -12.68 -9.56 14.36
C GLU A 546 -12.17 -8.17 14.77
N PRO A 547 -12.11 -7.18 13.84
CA PRO A 547 -11.80 -5.80 14.19
C PRO A 547 -12.76 -5.25 15.25
N ARG A 548 -12.26 -4.38 16.13
CA ARG A 548 -13.13 -3.75 17.15
C ARG A 548 -14.25 -2.94 16.47
N SER A 549 -15.46 -3.09 16.99
CA SER A 549 -16.64 -2.31 16.55
C SER A 549 -16.56 -0.82 16.88
N GLU A 550 -15.70 -0.45 17.82
CA GLU A 550 -15.44 0.95 18.23
C GLU A 550 -13.94 1.24 18.17
N LEU A 551 -13.59 2.45 17.76
CA LEU A 551 -12.22 2.96 17.81
C LEU A 551 -11.73 3.10 19.25
N ALA A 552 -10.42 2.99 19.45
CA ALA A 552 -9.81 3.23 20.76
C ALA A 552 -10.17 4.64 21.31
N PRO A 553 -10.36 4.82 22.64
CA PRO A 553 -10.76 6.11 23.22
C PRO A 553 -9.79 7.28 22.96
N THR A 554 -8.54 6.98 22.59
CA THR A 554 -7.51 7.95 22.22
C THR A 554 -7.54 8.35 20.74
N ALA A 555 -8.18 7.55 19.88
CA ALA A 555 -8.27 7.83 18.46
C ALA A 555 -9.20 9.03 18.19
N PRO A 556 -8.91 9.85 17.17
CA PRO A 556 -9.83 10.88 16.74
C PRO A 556 -11.13 10.23 16.24
N LYS A 557 -12.26 10.59 16.81
CA LYS A 557 -13.58 10.27 16.29
C LYS A 557 -13.91 11.23 15.14
N ILE A 558 -14.70 10.75 14.19
CA ILE A 558 -15.26 11.56 13.11
C ILE A 558 -16.76 11.63 13.29
N ASP A 559 -17.32 12.82 13.12
CA ASP A 559 -18.69 12.98 12.67
C ASP A 559 -18.72 13.86 11.41
N SER A 560 -19.73 13.66 10.58
CA SER A 560 -19.90 14.38 9.32
C SER A 560 -21.23 15.10 9.24
N ILE A 561 -21.27 16.17 8.43
CA ILE A 561 -22.49 16.88 8.07
C ILE A 561 -22.41 17.35 6.62
N GLN A 562 -23.40 17.00 5.81
CA GLN A 562 -23.56 17.57 4.48
C GLN A 562 -24.14 18.98 4.58
N ILE A 563 -23.45 19.95 3.99
CA ILE A 563 -23.93 21.31 3.80
C ILE A 563 -24.14 21.62 2.32
N PRO A 564 -25.02 22.57 1.95
CA PRO A 564 -25.13 22.99 0.56
C PRO A 564 -23.85 23.67 0.07
N VAL A 565 -23.44 23.40 -1.19
CA VAL A 565 -22.19 23.88 -1.80
C VAL A 565 -22.07 25.42 -1.76
N ASP A 566 -23.18 26.16 -1.88
CA ASP A 566 -23.18 27.63 -1.78
C ASP A 566 -22.84 28.15 -0.36
N LYS A 567 -23.01 27.31 0.67
CA LYS A 567 -22.75 27.63 2.07
C LYS A 567 -21.32 27.34 2.53
N ILE A 568 -20.52 26.60 1.76
CA ILE A 568 -19.09 26.33 2.07
C ILE A 568 -18.35 27.64 2.38
N LYS A 569 -18.59 28.69 1.58
CA LYS A 569 -17.99 30.04 1.77
C LYS A 569 -18.44 30.75 3.06
N VAL A 570 -19.61 30.39 3.60
CA VAL A 570 -20.12 30.95 4.87
C VAL A 570 -19.43 30.28 6.06
N VAL A 571 -19.24 28.96 6.00
CA VAL A 571 -18.57 28.17 7.05
C VAL A 571 -17.07 28.46 7.11
N ILE A 572 -16.39 28.55 5.97
CA ILE A 572 -14.96 28.97 5.91
C ILE A 572 -14.82 30.45 6.32
N GLY A 573 -15.75 31.30 5.89
CA GLY A 573 -15.69 32.73 6.12
C GLY A 573 -14.66 33.44 5.24
N LYS A 574 -14.40 34.71 5.53
CA LYS A 574 -13.49 35.54 4.73
C LYS A 574 -12.03 35.17 5.01
N GLY A 575 -11.48 34.28 4.22
CA GLY A 575 -10.07 33.86 4.30
C GLY A 575 -9.74 32.99 5.51
N GLY A 576 -10.69 32.13 5.93
CA GLY A 576 -10.53 31.21 7.06
C GLY A 576 -11.11 31.70 8.40
N GLU A 577 -11.41 33.00 8.53
CA GLU A 577 -11.76 33.62 9.83
C GLU A 577 -12.93 32.96 10.59
N THR A 578 -13.89 32.34 9.90
CA THR A 578 -15.01 31.66 10.57
C THR A 578 -14.59 30.26 11.04
N ILE A 579 -14.00 29.46 10.15
CA ILE A 579 -13.59 28.09 10.48
C ILE A 579 -12.47 28.07 11.53
N ASP A 580 -11.51 29.01 11.46
CA ASP A 580 -10.44 29.18 12.46
C ASP A 580 -11.01 29.49 13.86
N LYS A 581 -12.13 30.22 13.96
CA LYS A 581 -12.81 30.48 15.24
C LYS A 581 -13.50 29.24 15.79
N ILE A 582 -14.17 28.47 14.94
CA ILE A 582 -14.81 27.21 15.38
C ILE A 582 -13.74 26.24 15.89
N ILE A 583 -12.64 26.09 15.16
CA ILE A 583 -11.47 25.29 15.56
C ILE A 583 -10.89 25.79 16.89
N ALA A 584 -10.67 27.11 17.04
CA ALA A 584 -10.13 27.68 18.27
C ALA A 584 -11.07 27.60 19.49
N GLU A 585 -12.39 27.63 19.29
CA GLU A 585 -13.39 27.54 20.36
C GLU A 585 -13.66 26.10 20.80
N THR A 586 -13.69 25.16 19.85
CA THR A 586 -14.08 23.77 20.11
C THR A 586 -12.91 22.80 20.27
N GLY A 587 -11.73 23.14 19.72
CA GLY A 587 -10.53 22.28 19.72
C GLY A 587 -10.55 21.16 18.69
N VAL A 588 -11.55 21.12 17.80
CA VAL A 588 -11.67 20.09 16.75
C VAL A 588 -10.84 20.46 15.51
N THR A 589 -10.51 19.47 14.69
CA THR A 589 -10.08 19.71 13.29
C THR A 589 -11.30 19.61 12.39
N ILE A 590 -11.37 20.44 11.35
CA ILE A 590 -12.48 20.46 10.39
C ILE A 590 -11.88 20.36 8.98
N ASP A 591 -12.31 19.37 8.21
CA ASP A 591 -12.06 19.27 6.77
C ASP A 591 -13.38 19.53 6.01
N ILE A 592 -13.29 20.18 4.85
CA ILE A 592 -14.46 20.52 4.01
C ILE A 592 -14.09 20.29 2.56
N ASP A 593 -14.79 19.37 1.90
CA ASP A 593 -14.58 19.09 0.48
C ASP A 593 -15.33 20.08 -0.44
N GLU A 594 -15.15 19.90 -1.76
CA GLU A 594 -15.81 20.73 -2.77
C GLU A 594 -17.30 20.40 -2.97
N GLU A 595 -17.76 19.25 -2.48
CA GLU A 595 -19.16 18.78 -2.56
C GLU A 595 -20.02 19.24 -1.38
N GLY A 596 -19.39 19.75 -0.31
CA GLY A 596 -20.02 20.24 0.90
C GLY A 596 -20.12 19.20 2.02
N LEU A 597 -19.35 18.11 1.98
CA LEU A 597 -19.17 17.24 3.13
C LEU A 597 -18.21 17.92 4.11
N VAL A 598 -18.71 18.22 5.31
CA VAL A 598 -17.89 18.73 6.42
C VAL A 598 -17.59 17.56 7.36
N GLN A 599 -16.31 17.24 7.52
CA GLN A 599 -15.83 16.20 8.44
C GLN A 599 -15.19 16.86 9.67
N ILE A 600 -15.62 16.47 10.86
CA ILE A 600 -15.22 17.06 12.14
C ILE A 600 -14.51 15.99 12.97
N PHE A 601 -13.26 16.27 13.35
CA PHE A 601 -12.36 15.32 13.99
C PHE A 601 -11.97 15.78 15.40
N SER A 602 -12.16 14.94 16.42
CA SER A 602 -11.65 15.16 17.79
C SER A 602 -11.64 13.86 18.59
N SER A 603 -10.84 13.78 19.66
CA SER A 603 -10.98 12.69 20.65
C SER A 603 -12.17 12.90 21.60
N ASP A 604 -12.66 14.14 21.75
CA ASP A 604 -13.83 14.50 22.56
C ASP A 604 -15.10 14.58 21.68
N GLN A 605 -16.08 13.70 21.96
CA GLN A 605 -17.37 13.72 21.25
C GLN A 605 -18.16 15.00 21.53
N ASP A 606 -18.11 15.54 22.76
CA ASP A 606 -18.85 16.76 23.09
C ASP A 606 -18.29 17.95 22.28
N ALA A 607 -17.00 17.94 21.94
CA ALA A 607 -16.39 18.94 21.06
C ALA A 607 -16.89 18.85 19.62
N ILE A 608 -17.02 17.62 19.10
CA ILE A 608 -17.58 17.36 17.76
C ILE A 608 -19.02 17.84 17.71
N ASP A 609 -19.86 17.47 18.68
CA ASP A 609 -21.28 17.82 18.73
C ASP A 609 -21.47 19.35 18.84
N ARG A 610 -20.62 20.05 19.61
CA ARG A 610 -20.57 21.52 19.66
C ARG A 610 -20.23 22.12 18.29
N ALA A 611 -19.16 21.66 17.64
CA ALA A 611 -18.75 22.15 16.33
C ALA A 611 -19.83 21.88 15.25
N LYS A 612 -20.42 20.68 15.25
CA LYS A 612 -21.51 20.29 14.35
C LYS A 612 -22.75 21.15 14.55
N THR A 613 -23.08 21.51 15.80
CA THR A 613 -24.16 22.44 16.12
C THR A 613 -23.87 23.84 15.57
N ILE A 614 -22.67 24.39 15.81
CA ILE A 614 -22.27 25.71 15.31
C ILE A 614 -22.32 25.76 13.77
N ILE A 615 -21.81 24.73 13.08
CA ILE A 615 -21.84 24.64 11.62
C ILE A 615 -23.28 24.50 11.12
N SER A 616 -24.09 23.66 11.76
CA SER A 616 -25.52 23.49 11.43
C SER A 616 -26.29 24.79 11.53
N ASP A 617 -26.08 25.55 12.61
CA ASP A 617 -26.73 26.85 12.79
C ASP A 617 -26.20 27.89 11.79
N LEU A 618 -24.90 27.90 11.44
CA LEU A 618 -24.35 28.80 10.41
C LEU A 618 -24.96 28.58 9.01
N VAL A 619 -25.21 27.32 8.62
CA VAL A 619 -25.81 26.97 7.32
C VAL A 619 -27.34 26.90 7.36
N ARG A 620 -27.95 27.08 8.53
CA ARG A 620 -29.39 27.01 8.73
C ARG A 620 -30.09 28.03 7.84
N GLU A 621 -31.09 27.55 7.09
CA GLU A 621 -31.95 28.38 6.28
C GLU A 621 -33.39 28.28 6.74
N ALA A 622 -34.12 29.37 6.55
CA ALA A 622 -35.52 29.46 6.93
C ALA A 622 -36.34 28.76 5.84
N LYS A 623 -37.12 27.73 6.16
CA LYS A 623 -37.98 27.07 5.16
C LYS A 623 -39.43 27.50 5.31
N VAL A 624 -40.10 27.72 4.17
CA VAL A 624 -41.54 28.02 4.14
C VAL A 624 -42.32 26.89 4.80
N GLY A 625 -43.14 27.23 5.78
CA GLY A 625 -43.94 26.28 6.55
C GLY A 625 -43.37 25.90 7.92
N GLU A 626 -42.11 26.17 8.21
CA GLU A 626 -41.52 25.91 9.53
C GLU A 626 -41.96 26.94 10.58
N VAL A 627 -41.91 26.51 11.84
CA VAL A 627 -42.40 27.25 13.01
C VAL A 627 -41.26 27.53 13.97
N TYR A 628 -41.10 28.80 14.36
CA TYR A 628 -40.00 29.29 15.19
C TYR A 628 -40.56 30.08 16.38
N THR A 629 -40.02 29.89 17.58
CA THR A 629 -40.35 30.69 18.77
C THR A 629 -39.20 31.64 19.07
N VAL A 630 -39.41 32.93 18.79
CA VAL A 630 -38.33 33.90 18.53
C VAL A 630 -38.65 35.29 19.10
N PRO A 631 -37.64 36.08 19.48
CA PRO A 631 -37.84 37.40 20.05
C PRO A 631 -38.16 38.46 18.98
N VAL A 632 -39.06 39.39 19.30
CA VAL A 632 -39.30 40.62 18.52
C VAL A 632 -38.14 41.60 18.74
N VAL A 633 -37.40 41.95 17.67
CA VAL A 633 -36.25 42.87 17.74
C VAL A 633 -36.65 44.32 17.49
N ARG A 634 -37.54 44.55 16.53
CA ARG A 634 -37.96 45.90 16.11
C ARG A 634 -39.41 45.89 15.68
N ILE A 635 -40.16 46.90 16.08
CA ILE A 635 -41.53 47.13 15.61
C ILE A 635 -41.53 48.35 14.68
N GLU A 636 -42.24 48.24 13.57
CA GLU A 636 -42.52 49.31 12.62
C GLU A 636 -44.03 49.39 12.38
N LYS A 637 -44.51 50.52 11.86
CA LYS A 637 -45.97 50.77 11.67
C LYS A 637 -46.71 49.77 10.77
N PHE A 638 -45.98 48.94 10.02
CA PHE A 638 -46.53 47.94 9.10
C PHE A 638 -46.28 46.49 9.54
N GLY A 639 -45.53 46.26 10.62
CA GLY A 639 -45.22 44.91 11.10
C GLY A 639 -44.11 44.84 12.15
N ALA A 640 -43.94 43.64 12.73
CA ALA A 640 -42.88 43.34 13.68
C ALA A 640 -41.78 42.52 13.02
N PHE A 641 -40.51 42.88 13.27
CA PHE A 641 -39.34 42.09 12.89
C PHE A 641 -38.97 41.15 14.03
N VAL A 642 -38.93 39.85 13.73
CA VAL A 642 -38.54 38.78 14.66
C VAL A 642 -37.21 38.16 14.23
N HIS A 643 -36.34 37.87 15.19
CA HIS A 643 -35.03 37.29 14.88
C HIS A 643 -35.13 35.77 14.76
N LEU A 644 -34.94 35.21 13.56
CA LEU A 644 -34.99 33.75 13.40
C LEU A 644 -33.72 33.09 13.94
N PHE A 645 -32.58 33.42 13.34
CA PHE A 645 -31.24 32.94 13.72
C PHE A 645 -30.16 33.73 12.95
N ASN A 646 -28.92 33.74 13.47
CA ASN A 646 -27.73 34.39 12.91
C ASN A 646 -27.89 35.89 12.59
N LYS A 647 -28.25 36.20 11.34
CA LYS A 647 -28.47 37.56 10.80
C LYS A 647 -29.78 37.64 10.00
N THR A 648 -30.66 36.66 10.16
CA THR A 648 -31.89 36.50 9.39
C THR A 648 -33.08 36.93 10.24
N ASP A 649 -33.60 38.12 9.94
CA ASP A 649 -34.83 38.63 10.54
C ASP A 649 -36.01 38.36 9.60
N ALA A 650 -37.15 37.93 10.15
CA ALA A 650 -38.40 37.79 9.42
C ALA A 650 -39.38 38.91 9.75
N LEU A 651 -40.17 39.33 8.76
CA LEU A 651 -41.23 40.32 8.92
C LEU A 651 -42.57 39.64 9.19
N VAL A 652 -43.20 39.95 10.32
CA VAL A 652 -44.61 39.65 10.57
C VAL A 652 -45.43 40.89 10.23
N HIS A 653 -46.09 40.88 9.07
CA HIS A 653 -46.94 41.98 8.63
C HIS A 653 -48.15 42.14 9.55
N ILE A 654 -48.65 43.37 9.73
CA ILE A 654 -49.74 43.69 10.66
C ILE A 654 -51.01 42.84 10.45
N SER A 655 -51.31 42.44 9.20
CA SER A 655 -52.46 41.56 8.85
C SER A 655 -52.30 40.10 9.27
N GLU A 656 -51.10 39.69 9.70
CA GLU A 656 -50.70 38.32 10.02
C GLU A 656 -50.35 38.12 11.51
N LEU A 657 -50.56 39.15 12.33
CA LEU A 657 -50.44 39.09 13.79
C LEU A 657 -51.62 38.36 14.46
N ALA A 658 -52.86 38.62 14.02
CA ALA A 658 -54.08 38.12 14.67
C ALA A 658 -55.25 37.93 13.69
N TRP A 659 -56.30 37.20 14.14
CA TRP A 659 -57.57 37.07 13.42
C TRP A 659 -58.51 38.28 13.55
N LYS A 660 -58.29 39.14 14.55
CA LYS A 660 -59.02 40.40 14.76
C LYS A 660 -58.34 41.54 14.00
N HIS A 661 -59.08 42.60 13.69
CA HIS A 661 -58.47 43.80 13.10
C HIS A 661 -57.58 44.48 14.15
N THR A 662 -56.35 44.80 13.76
CA THR A 662 -55.30 45.37 14.61
C THR A 662 -54.90 46.71 14.00
N GLU A 663 -55.13 47.82 14.71
CA GLU A 663 -54.77 49.18 14.22
C GLU A 663 -53.30 49.52 14.49
N HIS A 664 -52.72 49.01 15.60
CA HIS A 664 -51.31 49.22 15.96
C HIS A 664 -50.63 47.88 16.29
N VAL A 665 -49.39 47.69 15.84
CA VAL A 665 -48.61 46.45 16.05
C VAL A 665 -48.28 46.27 17.53
N GLU A 666 -48.06 47.40 18.20
CA GLU A 666 -47.76 47.57 19.62
C GLU A 666 -48.88 47.06 20.56
N ASP A 667 -50.11 46.88 20.04
CA ASP A 667 -51.25 46.33 20.80
C ASP A 667 -51.16 44.80 20.96
N VAL A 668 -50.38 44.12 20.12
CA VAL A 668 -50.33 42.65 20.04
C VAL A 668 -48.96 42.10 20.45
N VAL A 669 -47.87 42.81 20.15
CA VAL A 669 -46.50 42.39 20.46
C VAL A 669 -45.64 43.57 20.92
N LYS A 670 -44.68 43.32 21.83
CA LYS A 670 -43.69 44.31 22.28
C LYS A 670 -42.29 43.86 21.89
N VAL A 671 -41.37 44.83 21.78
CA VAL A 671 -39.94 44.54 21.59
C VAL A 671 -39.42 43.74 22.78
N GLY A 672 -38.84 42.58 22.51
CA GLY A 672 -38.39 41.60 23.51
C GLY A 672 -39.36 40.45 23.80
N ASP A 673 -40.61 40.49 23.31
CA ASP A 673 -41.55 39.38 23.50
C ASP A 673 -41.13 38.15 22.65
N MET A 674 -41.20 36.96 23.26
CA MET A 674 -41.00 35.68 22.56
C MET A 674 -42.31 35.25 21.89
N VAL A 675 -42.32 35.23 20.56
CA VAL A 675 -43.51 34.92 19.74
C VAL A 675 -43.27 33.72 18.85
N THR A 676 -44.28 32.85 18.75
CA THR A 676 -44.25 31.70 17.85
C THR A 676 -44.80 32.09 16.48
N VAL A 677 -43.96 32.04 15.46
CA VAL A 677 -44.25 32.45 14.08
C VAL A 677 -44.08 31.28 13.11
N LYS A 678 -44.90 31.23 12.06
CA LYS A 678 -44.76 30.30 10.93
C LYS A 678 -44.32 31.05 9.68
N ILE A 679 -43.30 30.58 8.98
CA ILE A 679 -42.84 31.20 7.72
C ILE A 679 -43.88 30.95 6.62
N ILE A 680 -44.36 32.02 5.98
CA ILE A 680 -45.38 31.97 4.91
C ILE A 680 -44.74 31.98 3.54
N LYS A 681 -43.74 32.85 3.35
CA LYS A 681 -43.17 33.16 2.04
C LYS A 681 -41.72 33.61 2.20
N ILE A 682 -40.91 33.29 1.21
CA ILE A 682 -39.57 33.85 1.02
C ILE A 682 -39.57 34.49 -0.37
N ASP A 683 -39.26 35.77 -0.43
CA ASP A 683 -39.27 36.56 -1.66
C ASP A 683 -37.93 36.41 -2.40
N GLU A 684 -37.89 36.62 -3.73
CA GLU A 684 -36.69 36.45 -4.57
C GLU A 684 -35.47 37.29 -4.14
N LYS A 685 -35.68 38.26 -3.24
CA LYS A 685 -34.64 39.12 -2.64
C LYS A 685 -34.19 38.65 -1.24
N GLY A 686 -34.51 37.42 -0.85
CA GLY A 686 -34.13 36.83 0.44
C GLY A 686 -34.89 37.39 1.66
N ARG A 687 -36.06 38.01 1.43
CA ARG A 687 -36.91 38.53 2.53
C ARG A 687 -37.84 37.43 3.01
N VAL A 688 -37.90 37.22 4.32
CA VAL A 688 -38.70 36.16 4.95
C VAL A 688 -39.95 36.78 5.57
N ASP A 689 -41.13 36.39 5.10
CA ASP A 689 -42.42 36.80 5.66
C ASP A 689 -42.99 35.70 6.57
N ALA A 690 -43.44 36.06 7.76
CA ALA A 690 -43.94 35.13 8.78
C ALA A 690 -45.31 35.53 9.34
N SER A 691 -46.07 34.56 9.88
CA SER A 691 -47.43 34.71 10.42
C SER A 691 -47.54 34.12 11.82
N ILE A 692 -48.16 34.86 12.74
CA ILE A 692 -48.64 34.33 14.03
C ILE A 692 -50.07 33.78 13.84
N LYS A 693 -50.89 34.50 13.06
CA LYS A 693 -52.30 34.19 12.74
C LYS A 693 -52.50 32.78 12.16
N THR A 694 -51.57 32.28 11.36
CA THR A 694 -51.64 30.93 10.75
C THR A 694 -51.56 29.80 11.80
N LEU A 695 -51.08 30.09 13.01
CA LEU A 695 -51.01 29.16 14.14
C LEU A 695 -52.17 29.32 15.14
N LEU A 696 -52.95 30.40 15.03
CA LEU A 696 -54.13 30.63 15.87
C LEU A 696 -55.36 29.89 15.29
N PRO A 697 -56.19 29.25 16.12
CA PRO A 697 -57.34 28.48 15.64
C PRO A 697 -58.32 29.37 14.86
N LYS A 698 -58.77 28.88 13.70
CA LYS A 698 -59.74 29.57 12.84
C LYS A 698 -61.07 29.74 13.58
N PRO A 699 -61.62 30.96 13.70
CA PRO A 699 -62.99 31.13 14.18
C PRO A 699 -63.99 30.59 13.14
N GLU A 700 -65.00 29.85 13.60
CA GLU A 700 -66.06 29.32 12.73
C GLU A 700 -66.90 30.46 12.14
N LYS A 701 -67.33 30.29 10.88
CA LYS A 701 -68.25 31.21 10.20
C LYS A 701 -69.66 30.65 10.32
N ASN A 702 -70.54 31.39 10.99
CA ASN A 702 -71.98 31.16 10.90
C ASN A 702 -72.51 31.74 9.59
N GLU A 703 -73.22 30.91 8.81
CA GLU A 703 -74.07 31.34 7.71
C GLU A 703 -75.53 30.97 8.02
N ASP A 704 -76.15 31.75 8.92
CA ASP A 704 -77.60 31.94 8.94
C ASP A 704 -77.93 33.05 7.91
N GLY A 705 -78.95 32.96 7.05
CA GLY A 705 -79.91 31.88 6.85
C GLY A 705 -81.00 32.30 5.85
N GLU A 706 -82.18 31.67 5.94
CA GLU A 706 -83.44 31.96 5.24
C GLU A 706 -83.61 31.47 3.77
N ASN A 707 -84.76 30.92 3.35
CA ASN A 707 -85.84 30.17 4.04
C ASN A 707 -86.82 29.57 2.99
N GLY A 708 -87.55 28.50 3.35
CA GLY A 708 -88.75 27.99 2.64
C GLY A 708 -88.48 26.98 1.50
N GLU A 709 -88.74 25.67 1.62
CA GLU A 709 -90.05 24.97 1.77
C GLU A 709 -90.96 25.10 0.52
N GLU A 710 -91.59 24.04 -0.03
CA GLU A 710 -91.58 22.60 0.27
C GLU A 710 -92.17 21.77 -0.91
N HIS A 711 -91.91 20.46 -0.90
CA HIS A 711 -92.79 19.37 -1.41
C HIS A 711 -93.08 19.09 -2.92
N ARG A 712 -92.76 17.82 -3.28
CA ARG A 712 -93.53 16.81 -4.06
C ARG A 712 -93.31 16.58 -5.58
N HIS A 713 -92.89 15.33 -5.86
CA HIS A 713 -93.28 14.41 -6.96
C HIS A 713 -93.21 14.83 -8.45
N CYS A 714 -92.20 14.26 -9.12
CA CYS A 714 -92.31 13.37 -10.30
C CYS A 714 -93.49 13.55 -11.31
N CYS A 715 -93.19 13.98 -12.55
CA CYS A 715 -93.40 13.15 -13.76
C CYS A 715 -92.92 13.78 -15.08
N CYS A 716 -92.38 12.93 -15.97
CA CYS A 716 -92.45 12.88 -17.45
C CYS A 716 -92.63 14.18 -18.26
N SER A 717 -91.83 14.47 -19.29
CA SER A 717 -91.89 13.84 -20.64
C SER A 717 -91.10 14.71 -21.64
N HIS A 718 -90.73 14.36 -22.89
CA HIS A 718 -90.55 13.10 -23.64
C HIS A 718 -89.84 13.45 -24.98
N HIS A 719 -88.83 12.68 -25.44
CA HIS A 719 -88.80 12.08 -26.80
C HIS A 719 -87.56 11.18 -27.06
N LYS A 720 -87.83 10.07 -27.75
CA LYS A 720 -86.92 9.08 -28.36
C LYS A 720 -87.05 9.21 -29.91
N PRO A 721 -86.26 8.57 -30.80
CA PRO A 721 -86.03 7.10 -30.94
C PRO A 721 -84.54 6.69 -30.97
N ASP A 722 -84.11 5.53 -30.47
CA ASP A 722 -84.06 4.16 -31.07
C ASP A 722 -82.96 3.99 -32.14
N HIS A 723 -82.16 2.91 -32.21
CA HIS A 723 -82.48 1.48 -32.01
C HIS A 723 -81.31 0.62 -31.44
N HIS A 724 -81.67 -0.57 -30.91
CA HIS A 724 -80.97 -1.88 -30.87
C HIS A 724 -79.45 -2.00 -30.55
N SER A 725 -78.95 -3.06 -29.89
CA SER A 725 -79.53 -4.12 -29.03
C SER A 725 -78.36 -4.98 -28.48
N GLU A 726 -78.55 -5.61 -27.30
CA GLU A 726 -78.20 -7.01 -26.93
C GLU A 726 -76.92 -7.69 -27.51
N SER A 727 -76.13 -8.50 -26.79
CA SER A 727 -76.30 -9.15 -25.46
C SER A 727 -75.06 -10.00 -25.11
N MET A 728 -74.98 -10.50 -23.86
CA MET A 728 -74.19 -11.69 -23.43
C MET A 728 -72.64 -11.54 -23.49
N GLU A 729 -71.82 -12.24 -22.70
CA GLU A 729 -72.05 -13.16 -21.57
C GLU A 729 -70.83 -13.09 -20.61
N ALA A 730 -70.95 -13.64 -19.40
CA ALA A 730 -69.87 -13.70 -18.42
C ALA A 730 -69.19 -15.11 -18.41
N PRO A 731 -68.45 -15.52 -17.38
CA PRO A 731 -67.00 -15.32 -17.24
C PRO A 731 -66.25 -16.67 -17.17
N LYS A 732 -64.92 -16.67 -16.95
CA LYS A 732 -64.24 -17.83 -16.33
C LYS A 732 -62.95 -17.48 -15.58
N LYS A 733 -62.74 -18.22 -14.49
CA LYS A 733 -61.57 -18.20 -13.59
C LYS A 733 -60.55 -19.29 -13.99
N SER A 734 -59.34 -19.16 -13.44
CA SER A 734 -58.46 -20.20 -12.86
C SER A 734 -58.15 -21.46 -13.69
N ASP A 735 -56.87 -21.80 -13.83
CA ASP A 735 -56.21 -22.62 -12.80
C ASP A 735 -54.67 -22.61 -12.90
N GLU A 736 -54.04 -23.15 -11.87
CA GLU A 736 -52.61 -23.38 -11.68
C GLU A 736 -52.07 -24.46 -12.63
N SER A 737 -50.76 -24.45 -12.93
CA SER A 737 -49.84 -25.55 -12.54
C SER A 737 -48.45 -25.45 -13.17
N GLU A 738 -47.51 -26.09 -12.48
CA GLU A 738 -46.09 -26.25 -12.77
C GLU A 738 -45.82 -27.00 -14.09
N THR A 739 -44.72 -26.73 -14.79
CA THR A 739 -43.52 -27.62 -14.75
C THR A 739 -42.35 -27.15 -15.63
N LYS A 740 -41.15 -27.41 -15.11
CA LYS A 740 -39.83 -27.58 -15.74
C LYS A 740 -39.75 -27.62 -17.28
N GLU A 741 -38.83 -26.84 -17.83
CA GLU A 741 -37.51 -27.36 -18.26
C GLU A 741 -36.40 -26.33 -17.95
#